data_AF-A0A9D1Y705-F1
#
_entry.id   AF-A0A9D1Y705-F1
#
_cell.length_a   1.000
_cell.length_b   1.000
_cell.length_c   1.000
_cell.angle_alpha   90.00
_cell.angle_beta   90.00
_cell.angle_gamma   90.00
#
_symmetry.space_group_name_H-M   'P 1'
#
loop_
_entity.id
_entity.type
_entity.pdbx_description
1 polymer ?
#
loop_
_entity_poly.entity_id
_entity_poly.type
_entity_poly.pdbx_seq_one_letter_code
_entity_poly.pdbx_strand_id
1 'polypeptide(L)'
;MKRRLNSPLSRLLALLLTGVVLASPLLPAAYAVGTDVSIRSVEDLTALAQNCTLDTWSQGKTVRLEADLDLTGVDFSPISTFGGIFEGGGHTISGFTLDGESTLGLFRCIQSGAVVRELSVEGTLSATGSQSVAGGIVGLNYGTVDHCTFSGTVSGKHRVGGIAGLNEAGGALSNCTTTGSITGEQATGGIVGENAGSVTGCTNQSAVNTAAYTPDRSLEESLGIPEPNELSGLAADTAELLDTTSDTGGIAGYSTGVLRACQNKGEVGYPHIGYNVGGVAGRSSGYIDGCSNAGLIQGRKDVGGIAGQLAPNILLIFSRSTAQDLESALNELDTLLNRTLDRAQANNSTLSSRLSSLSDYASAAADSAGDLADSTVDWAADSLEEVNDIGSALADTLDQLEGVTAQGQGILDQTADGLEEMRGGLDEFRDALDLGSEGMDGLAQALDQLESAAREGQDALTLLQKATQALARTVVVEDPAAAAQAAAQVQQSLNQLAASLSSMQTALADLRQLLQQLPSAENPSLQPFLDALERLRLGFHTAAGAIRDLAVGSKTWLDSWRLDLSQARTGLDGLSDASGVLSQAAAILADGLNQLESAAGSFSGLSAGLADGSSGFAQGMKYFNQAAQDFSTAAEDLHGVFTGLADRPAISFPTVSADYRALGDCIQGAVSGMGDEMDALRGDIQAAGDDSIADLRAIQAQFREVTDLLLSALTEPDTPSTDDLWDDVSQDEIDQTTLGKARDCANHGAVQGDLNVGGIAGSMAVEYDLDPEDDISRVGTQSLNFHYETRAILQSCVSDGAVTEVTDTRRETFVGMEQLAFLCRARVDGREAL
;
A
#
# COMPACT_ATOMS: atom_id res chain seq x y z
N MET A 1 -26.64 26.94 -4.01
CA MET A 1 -27.09 25.59 -3.57
C MET A 1 -26.00 24.57 -3.86
N LYS A 2 -25.28 24.10 -2.84
CA LYS A 2 -24.74 22.74 -2.73
C LYS A 2 -24.23 22.58 -1.29
N ARG A 3 -24.99 21.79 -0.52
CA ARG A 3 -24.83 21.56 0.91
C ARG A 3 -23.51 20.83 1.18
N ARG A 4 -22.77 21.33 2.16
CA ARG A 4 -21.74 20.59 2.89
C ARG A 4 -22.38 19.36 3.53
N LEU A 5 -21.94 18.15 3.17
CA LEU A 5 -22.07 16.97 4.03
C LEU A 5 -20.73 16.78 4.76
N ASN A 6 -20.52 17.61 5.78
CA ASN A 6 -19.57 17.33 6.85
C ASN A 6 -20.41 16.70 7.98
N SER A 7 -20.54 15.38 8.02
CA SER A 7 -21.05 14.70 9.21
C SER A 7 -19.90 13.92 9.85
N PRO A 8 -19.72 13.99 11.18
CA PRO A 8 -18.69 13.24 11.89
C PRO A 8 -18.87 11.72 11.77
N LEU A 9 -20.04 11.26 11.31
CA LEU A 9 -20.36 9.85 11.10
C LEU A 9 -19.67 9.25 9.85
N SER A 10 -19.44 10.02 8.78
CA SER A 10 -18.76 9.51 7.57
C SER A 10 -17.25 9.40 7.75
N ARG A 11 -16.66 10.27 8.58
CA ARG A 11 -15.25 10.19 8.98
C ARG A 11 -15.00 9.02 9.93
N LEU A 12 -15.96 8.70 10.79
CA LEU A 12 -15.87 7.53 11.68
C LEU A 12 -16.06 6.20 10.93
N LEU A 13 -16.95 6.15 9.93
CA LEU A 13 -17.08 4.99 9.05
C LEU A 13 -15.85 4.79 8.14
N ALA A 14 -15.24 5.87 7.65
CA ALA A 14 -14.01 5.80 6.86
C ALA A 14 -12.81 5.36 7.70
N LEU A 15 -12.70 5.79 8.97
CA LEU A 15 -11.67 5.34 9.93
C LEU A 15 -11.86 3.88 10.37
N LEU A 16 -13.10 3.39 10.46
CA LEU A 16 -13.41 1.98 10.71
C LEU A 16 -13.15 1.10 9.49
N LEU A 17 -13.38 1.59 8.26
CA LEU A 17 -13.06 0.90 7.02
C LEU A 17 -11.56 0.91 6.70
N THR A 18 -10.81 1.97 7.02
CA THR A 18 -9.34 1.97 6.91
C THR A 18 -8.66 1.15 8.01
N GLY A 19 -9.25 1.07 9.21
CA GLY A 19 -8.78 0.15 10.26
C GLY A 19 -8.99 -1.33 9.94
N VAL A 20 -10.00 -1.69 9.15
CA VAL A 20 -10.27 -3.07 8.70
C VAL A 20 -9.43 -3.45 7.46
N VAL A 21 -8.98 -2.48 6.66
CA VAL A 21 -8.13 -2.72 5.47
C VAL A 21 -6.62 -2.64 5.78
N LEU A 22 -6.20 -1.93 6.85
CA LEU A 22 -4.80 -1.87 7.29
C LEU A 22 -4.37 -3.02 8.21
N ALA A 23 -5.24 -4.02 8.44
CA ALA A 23 -4.95 -5.20 9.25
C ALA A 23 -4.65 -6.48 8.44
N SER A 24 -4.45 -6.41 7.13
CA SER A 24 -4.03 -7.56 6.29
C SER A 24 -3.44 -7.04 4.98
N PRO A 25 -2.21 -7.39 4.51
CA PRO A 25 -1.23 -8.37 4.99
C PRO A 25 0.21 -7.83 5.07
N LEU A 26 0.84 -7.93 6.25
CA LEU A 26 2.30 -7.90 6.41
C LEU A 26 2.63 -8.99 7.42
N LEU A 27 3.18 -10.13 6.97
CA LEU A 27 4.05 -11.05 7.71
C LEU A 27 4.45 -12.23 6.80
N PRO A 28 5.67 -12.24 6.25
CA PRO A 28 6.43 -13.47 6.08
C PRO A 28 7.12 -13.81 7.42
N ALA A 29 7.12 -15.10 7.78
CA ALA A 29 7.91 -15.72 8.86
C ALA A 29 7.53 -15.40 10.32
N ALA A 30 6.34 -15.85 10.75
CA ALA A 30 6.12 -16.33 12.14
C ALA A 30 4.74 -17.02 12.29
N TYR A 31 4.44 -18.10 11.55
CA TYR A 31 3.31 -18.96 11.91
C TYR A 31 3.75 -20.01 12.94
N ALA A 32 3.91 -19.53 14.16
CA ALA A 32 3.92 -20.34 15.38
C ALA A 32 3.36 -19.51 16.52
N VAL A 33 2.14 -18.99 16.34
CA VAL A 33 1.26 -18.64 17.46
C VAL A 33 -0.11 -19.22 17.12
N GLY A 34 -0.17 -20.55 17.08
CA GLY A 34 -1.45 -21.25 17.12
C GLY A 34 -2.15 -20.82 18.40
N THR A 35 -3.40 -20.37 18.29
CA THR A 35 -4.28 -20.35 19.45
C THR A 35 -4.50 -21.82 19.80
N ASP A 36 -3.74 -22.30 20.77
CA ASP A 36 -3.82 -23.69 21.24
C ASP A 36 -5.21 -23.88 21.86
N VAL A 37 -6.01 -24.78 21.28
CA VAL A 37 -7.33 -25.13 21.77
C VAL A 37 -7.22 -26.46 22.49
N SER A 38 -7.12 -26.41 23.81
CA SER A 38 -7.16 -27.58 24.68
C SER A 38 -8.58 -28.11 24.81
N ILE A 39 -8.79 -29.39 24.53
CA ILE A 39 -10.05 -30.10 24.75
C ILE A 39 -9.89 -31.00 25.98
N ARG A 40 -10.65 -30.70 27.03
CA ARG A 40 -10.62 -31.44 28.31
C ARG A 40 -11.93 -32.13 28.64
N SER A 41 -13.03 -31.72 28.03
CA SER A 41 -14.35 -32.33 28.23
C SER A 41 -15.14 -32.46 26.93
N VAL A 42 -16.27 -33.19 27.01
CA VAL A 42 -17.19 -33.39 25.89
C VAL A 42 -17.81 -32.07 25.43
N GLU A 43 -18.03 -31.14 26.34
CA GLU A 43 -18.53 -29.80 26.02
C GLU A 43 -17.51 -29.02 25.17
N ASP A 44 -16.21 -29.14 25.45
CA ASP A 44 -15.15 -28.50 24.66
C ASP A 44 -15.13 -29.06 23.23
N LEU A 45 -15.28 -30.38 23.07
CA LEU A 45 -15.35 -31.04 21.76
C LEU A 45 -16.61 -30.63 20.99
N THR A 46 -17.75 -30.50 21.67
CA THR A 46 -19.01 -30.03 21.08
C THR A 46 -18.90 -28.57 20.64
N ALA A 47 -18.21 -27.73 21.42
CA ALA A 47 -17.94 -26.34 21.06
C ALA A 47 -17.01 -26.25 19.83
N LEU A 48 -16.00 -27.12 19.73
CA LEU A 48 -15.17 -27.22 18.53
C LEU A 48 -16.04 -27.53 17.31
N ALA A 49 -16.91 -28.55 17.38
CA ALA A 49 -17.76 -28.95 16.26
C ALA A 49 -18.70 -27.83 15.80
N GLN A 50 -19.29 -27.07 16.73
CA GLN A 50 -20.15 -25.92 16.40
C GLN A 50 -19.38 -24.78 15.72
N ASN A 51 -18.14 -24.51 16.16
CA ASN A 51 -17.31 -23.46 15.58
C ASN A 51 -16.74 -23.83 14.20
N CYS A 52 -16.46 -25.11 13.98
CA CYS A 52 -16.02 -25.68 12.71
C CYS A 52 -17.15 -25.85 11.68
N THR A 53 -18.19 -25.00 11.74
CA THR A 53 -19.21 -24.87 10.69
C THR A 53 -18.80 -23.88 9.59
N LEU A 54 -17.86 -22.97 9.88
CA LEU A 54 -17.24 -22.05 8.92
C LEU A 54 -15.89 -22.61 8.45
N ASP A 55 -15.69 -22.69 7.13
CA ASP A 55 -14.49 -23.27 6.50
C ASP A 55 -13.17 -22.60 6.91
N THR A 56 -13.21 -21.38 7.44
CA THR A 56 -12.02 -20.59 7.80
C THR A 56 -11.66 -20.65 9.27
N TRP A 57 -12.56 -21.12 10.15
CA TRP A 57 -12.36 -20.95 11.61
C TRP A 57 -11.21 -21.81 12.16
N SER A 58 -11.08 -23.05 11.67
CA SER A 58 -10.09 -24.01 12.14
C SER A 58 -8.71 -23.84 11.48
N GLN A 59 -8.60 -23.00 10.45
CA GLN A 59 -7.34 -22.78 9.72
C GLN A 59 -6.28 -22.15 10.63
N GLY A 60 -5.08 -22.75 10.63
CA GLY A 60 -3.94 -22.28 11.43
C GLY A 60 -4.06 -22.50 12.94
N LYS A 61 -5.10 -23.20 13.42
CA LYS A 61 -5.25 -23.57 14.84
C LYS A 61 -4.61 -24.93 15.12
N THR A 62 -4.11 -25.08 16.34
CA THR A 62 -3.69 -26.38 16.88
C THR A 62 -4.66 -26.76 17.99
N VAL A 63 -5.38 -27.86 17.79
CA VAL A 63 -6.32 -28.42 18.76
C VAL A 63 -5.64 -29.59 19.42
N ARG A 64 -5.59 -29.61 20.76
CA ARG A 64 -4.96 -30.67 21.55
C ARG A 64 -6.00 -31.36 22.42
N LEU A 65 -6.11 -32.65 22.28
CA LEU A 65 -6.87 -33.47 23.22
C LEU A 65 -5.99 -33.72 24.45
N GLU A 66 -6.50 -33.37 25.64
CA GLU A 66 -5.74 -33.51 26.91
C GLU A 66 -6.31 -34.61 27.83
N ALA A 67 -7.44 -35.21 27.46
CA ALA A 67 -8.11 -36.27 28.21
C ALA A 67 -8.91 -37.18 27.27
N ASP A 68 -9.13 -38.41 27.70
CA ASP A 68 -10.08 -39.32 27.04
C ASP A 68 -11.51 -38.80 27.22
N LEU A 69 -12.32 -38.90 26.17
CA LEU A 69 -13.69 -38.37 26.13
C LEU A 69 -14.69 -39.49 25.85
N ASP A 70 -15.82 -39.49 26.55
CA ASP A 70 -16.90 -40.46 26.35
C ASP A 70 -18.16 -39.74 25.84
N LEU A 71 -18.57 -40.06 24.60
CA LEU A 71 -19.75 -39.52 23.92
C LEU A 71 -21.01 -40.38 24.12
N THR A 72 -20.97 -41.40 24.97
CA THR A 72 -22.11 -42.30 25.19
C THR A 72 -23.35 -41.53 25.65
N GLY A 73 -24.43 -41.57 24.86
CA GLY A 73 -25.69 -40.89 25.17
C GLY A 73 -25.67 -39.37 24.95
N VAL A 74 -24.64 -38.83 24.31
CA VAL A 74 -24.51 -37.42 23.93
C VAL A 74 -24.95 -37.25 22.48
N ASP A 75 -25.83 -36.28 22.23
CA ASP A 75 -26.22 -35.87 20.87
C ASP A 75 -25.11 -34.99 20.27
N PHE A 76 -24.07 -35.62 19.74
CA PHE A 76 -22.89 -34.95 19.18
C PHE A 76 -23.03 -34.74 17.68
N SER A 77 -22.94 -33.48 17.24
CA SER A 77 -22.86 -33.14 15.82
C SER A 77 -21.41 -33.24 15.32
N PRO A 78 -21.14 -33.94 14.21
CA PRO A 78 -19.80 -34.07 13.66
C PRO A 78 -19.14 -32.75 13.28
N ILE A 79 -17.80 -32.75 13.27
CA ILE A 79 -17.00 -31.59 12.85
C ILE A 79 -17.14 -31.43 11.34
N SER A 80 -17.81 -30.37 10.90
CA SER A 80 -18.24 -30.24 9.49
C SER A 80 -17.09 -30.04 8.49
N THR A 81 -16.06 -29.29 8.89
CA THR A 81 -14.89 -28.96 8.06
C THR A 81 -13.72 -28.60 8.97
N PHE A 82 -12.54 -29.18 8.75
CA PHE A 82 -11.36 -28.94 9.59
C PHE A 82 -10.11 -28.59 8.76
N GLY A 83 -9.54 -27.42 9.02
CA GLY A 83 -8.40 -26.83 8.31
C GLY A 83 -7.13 -26.63 9.13
N GLY A 84 -7.05 -27.20 10.34
CA GLY A 84 -5.96 -26.98 11.30
C GLY A 84 -5.11 -28.22 11.57
N ILE A 85 -4.43 -28.22 12.72
CA ILE A 85 -3.73 -29.40 13.27
C ILE A 85 -4.54 -29.92 14.45
N PHE A 86 -5.03 -31.15 14.38
CA PHE A 86 -5.64 -31.85 15.49
C PHE A 86 -4.65 -32.87 16.05
N GLU A 87 -4.22 -32.66 17.28
CA GLU A 87 -3.34 -33.56 18.02
C GLU A 87 -4.16 -34.33 19.04
N GLY A 88 -4.39 -35.61 18.76
CA GLY A 88 -5.06 -36.50 19.69
C GLY A 88 -4.21 -36.88 20.90
N GLY A 89 -2.88 -36.76 20.82
CA GLY A 89 -1.96 -37.02 21.94
C GLY A 89 -2.03 -38.45 22.48
N GLY A 90 -2.56 -39.40 21.70
CA GLY A 90 -2.82 -40.77 22.11
C GLY A 90 -4.12 -40.99 22.89
N HIS A 91 -4.92 -39.95 23.09
CA HIS A 91 -6.20 -40.04 23.78
C HIS A 91 -7.31 -40.66 22.93
N THR A 92 -8.32 -41.19 23.62
CA THR A 92 -9.46 -41.88 23.00
C THR A 92 -10.74 -41.08 23.11
N ILE A 93 -11.47 -40.97 22.00
CA ILE A 93 -12.87 -40.52 21.97
C ILE A 93 -13.76 -41.75 21.82
N SER A 94 -14.44 -42.18 22.89
CA SER A 94 -15.29 -43.37 22.92
C SER A 94 -16.78 -43.04 22.83
N GLY A 95 -17.62 -44.05 22.55
CA GLY A 95 -19.08 -43.90 22.56
C GLY A 95 -19.63 -43.04 21.41
N PHE A 96 -18.84 -42.81 20.36
CA PHE A 96 -19.25 -42.00 19.20
C PHE A 96 -20.28 -42.77 18.36
N THR A 97 -21.52 -42.30 18.31
CA THR A 97 -22.56 -42.90 17.46
C THR A 97 -23.05 -41.88 16.46
N LEU A 98 -23.12 -42.25 15.17
CA LEU A 98 -23.56 -41.35 14.12
C LEU A 98 -24.37 -42.10 13.05
N ASP A 99 -25.63 -41.69 12.89
CA ASP A 99 -26.52 -42.16 11.82
C ASP A 99 -26.82 -41.01 10.86
N GLY A 100 -26.84 -41.27 9.54
CA GLY A 100 -27.21 -40.24 8.56
C GLY A 100 -27.23 -40.69 7.10
N GLU A 101 -27.69 -39.82 6.21
CA GLU A 101 -27.94 -40.17 4.79
C GLU A 101 -26.78 -39.80 3.84
N SER A 102 -25.72 -39.14 4.30
CA SER A 102 -24.67 -38.59 3.40
C SER A 102 -23.27 -38.91 3.92
N THR A 103 -22.38 -37.91 3.99
CA THR A 103 -21.01 -38.09 4.44
C THR A 103 -20.92 -38.16 5.96
N LEU A 104 -20.42 -39.28 6.49
CA LEU A 104 -20.27 -39.56 7.91
C LEU A 104 -18.79 -39.72 8.30
N GLY A 105 -18.48 -39.21 9.48
CA GLY A 105 -17.20 -39.34 10.17
C GLY A 105 -17.08 -38.33 11.29
N LEU A 106 -16.18 -38.56 12.26
CA LEU A 106 -15.92 -37.58 13.33
C LEU A 106 -15.60 -36.20 12.73
N PHE A 107 -14.78 -36.20 11.69
CA PHE A 107 -14.59 -35.10 10.75
C PHE A 107 -15.32 -35.42 9.46
N ARG A 108 -16.30 -34.60 9.07
CA ARG A 108 -16.97 -34.77 7.79
C ARG A 108 -16.03 -34.48 6.62
N CYS A 109 -15.18 -33.45 6.75
CA CYS A 109 -14.18 -33.09 5.75
C CYS A 109 -12.90 -32.55 6.41
N ILE A 110 -11.74 -33.06 5.98
CA ILE A 110 -10.42 -32.49 6.29
C ILE A 110 -9.93 -31.75 5.05
N GLN A 111 -9.61 -30.46 5.21
CA GLN A 111 -9.15 -29.59 4.13
C GLN A 111 -7.70 -29.89 3.73
N SER A 112 -7.30 -29.43 2.54
CA SER A 112 -5.92 -29.53 2.10
C SER A 112 -4.95 -28.80 3.05
N GLY A 113 -3.85 -29.46 3.40
CA GLY A 113 -2.85 -28.94 4.35
C GLY A 113 -3.20 -29.11 5.83
N ALA A 114 -4.42 -29.55 6.16
CA ALA A 114 -4.78 -29.89 7.54
C ALA A 114 -4.19 -31.25 7.96
N VAL A 115 -3.96 -31.41 9.26
CA VAL A 115 -3.33 -32.61 9.83
C VAL A 115 -4.14 -33.11 11.02
N VAL A 116 -4.54 -34.38 11.02
CA VAL A 116 -5.11 -35.06 12.19
C VAL A 116 -4.16 -36.18 12.56
N ARG A 117 -3.64 -36.17 13.80
CA ARG A 117 -2.66 -37.17 14.22
C ARG A 117 -2.86 -37.69 15.64
N GLU A 118 -2.40 -38.92 15.88
CA GLU A 118 -2.35 -39.56 17.19
C GLU A 118 -3.71 -39.61 17.91
N LEU A 119 -4.79 -39.83 17.15
CA LEU A 119 -6.16 -39.86 17.67
C LEU A 119 -6.72 -41.28 17.62
N SER A 120 -7.32 -41.73 18.74
CA SER A 120 -8.10 -42.97 18.80
C SER A 120 -9.59 -42.66 18.88
N VAL A 121 -10.40 -43.29 18.04
CA VAL A 121 -11.87 -43.11 18.03
C VAL A 121 -12.54 -44.46 18.16
N GLU A 122 -13.48 -44.58 19.10
CA GLU A 122 -14.33 -45.76 19.25
C GLU A 122 -15.79 -45.40 19.02
N GLY A 123 -16.43 -46.07 18.05
CA GLY A 123 -17.78 -45.67 17.65
C GLY A 123 -18.55 -46.62 16.74
N THR A 124 -19.83 -46.30 16.55
CA THR A 124 -20.74 -46.97 15.62
C THR A 124 -21.31 -45.95 14.63
N LEU A 125 -21.01 -46.11 13.35
CA LEU A 125 -21.47 -45.24 12.27
C LEU A 125 -22.36 -46.03 11.32
N SER A 126 -23.54 -45.49 10.96
CA SER A 126 -24.44 -46.10 9.98
C SER A 126 -24.93 -45.09 8.95
N ALA A 127 -24.49 -45.26 7.71
CA ALA A 127 -24.90 -44.43 6.59
C ALA A 127 -25.98 -45.11 5.75
N THR A 128 -27.15 -44.47 5.60
CA THR A 128 -28.34 -45.07 4.97
C THR A 128 -28.58 -44.62 3.52
N GLY A 129 -27.95 -43.52 3.09
CA GLY A 129 -28.11 -42.97 1.76
C GLY A 129 -27.46 -43.82 0.66
N SER A 130 -28.02 -43.74 -0.55
CA SER A 130 -27.57 -44.51 -1.72
C SER A 130 -26.17 -44.14 -2.23
N GLN A 131 -25.73 -42.90 -2.04
CA GLN A 131 -24.36 -42.43 -2.33
C GLN A 131 -23.63 -42.01 -1.05
N SER A 132 -23.82 -42.80 0.01
CA SER A 132 -23.21 -42.53 1.31
C SER A 132 -21.69 -42.69 1.28
N VAL A 133 -21.01 -41.81 2.01
CA VAL A 133 -19.56 -41.85 2.24
C VAL A 133 -19.35 -41.95 3.74
N ALA A 134 -18.80 -43.04 4.24
CA ALA A 134 -18.64 -43.27 5.67
C ALA A 134 -17.18 -43.58 6.00
N GLY A 135 -16.59 -42.79 6.89
CA GLY A 135 -15.29 -43.07 7.50
C GLY A 135 -15.38 -42.93 9.00
N GLY A 136 -14.80 -43.86 9.76
CA GLY A 136 -14.86 -43.81 11.22
C GLY A 136 -14.27 -42.53 11.83
N ILE A 137 -13.20 -42.00 11.22
CA ILE A 137 -12.57 -40.74 11.62
C ILE A 137 -12.90 -39.63 10.63
N VAL A 138 -12.84 -39.90 9.33
CA VAL A 138 -12.94 -38.86 8.28
C VAL A 138 -13.89 -39.28 7.17
N GLY A 139 -14.88 -38.45 6.84
CA GLY A 139 -15.71 -38.69 5.64
C GLY A 139 -14.90 -38.49 4.35
N LEU A 140 -14.50 -37.24 4.10
CA LEU A 140 -13.71 -36.81 2.94
C LEU A 140 -12.33 -36.28 3.39
N ASN A 141 -11.25 -36.85 2.86
CA ASN A 141 -9.90 -36.42 3.20
C ASN A 141 -9.19 -35.75 2.01
N TYR A 142 -8.87 -34.46 2.16
CA TYR A 142 -7.95 -33.71 1.30
C TYR A 142 -6.61 -33.39 1.99
N GLY A 143 -6.48 -33.71 3.28
CA GLY A 143 -5.31 -33.41 4.12
C GLY A 143 -4.57 -34.67 4.56
N THR A 144 -3.89 -34.61 5.70
CA THR A 144 -3.09 -35.73 6.25
C THR A 144 -3.74 -36.31 7.51
N VAL A 145 -3.94 -37.63 7.53
CA VAL A 145 -4.33 -38.38 8.73
C VAL A 145 -3.21 -39.33 9.08
N ASP A 146 -2.60 -39.17 10.26
CA ASP A 146 -1.35 -39.85 10.61
C ASP A 146 -1.40 -40.49 12.02
N HIS A 147 -1.00 -41.76 12.14
CA HIS A 147 -1.00 -42.47 13.44
C HIS A 147 -2.37 -42.48 14.16
N CYS A 148 -3.47 -42.54 13.42
CA CYS A 148 -4.82 -42.58 13.98
C CYS A 148 -5.38 -44.00 14.05
N THR A 149 -6.21 -44.28 15.04
CA THR A 149 -6.86 -45.58 15.23
C THR A 149 -8.38 -45.45 15.28
N PHE A 150 -9.10 -46.29 14.55
CA PHE A 150 -10.55 -46.42 14.70
C PHE A 150 -10.91 -47.83 15.16
N SER A 151 -11.80 -47.92 16.14
CA SER A 151 -12.32 -49.19 16.65
C SER A 151 -13.85 -49.17 16.74
N GLY A 152 -14.52 -50.06 16.02
CA GLY A 152 -15.98 -50.20 16.14
C GLY A 152 -16.64 -50.62 14.85
N THR A 153 -17.88 -50.17 14.65
CA THR A 153 -18.70 -50.60 13.50
C THR A 153 -18.91 -49.44 12.54
N VAL A 154 -18.63 -49.65 11.25
CA VAL A 154 -18.97 -48.69 10.18
C VAL A 154 -19.81 -49.42 9.14
N SER A 155 -21.06 -49.01 8.95
CA SER A 155 -21.94 -49.53 7.91
C SER A 155 -22.34 -48.43 6.92
N GLY A 156 -22.38 -48.74 5.63
CA GLY A 156 -22.82 -47.81 4.59
C GLY A 156 -23.15 -48.50 3.27
N LYS A 157 -23.46 -47.74 2.22
CA LYS A 157 -23.73 -48.32 0.90
C LYS A 157 -22.58 -48.17 -0.09
N HIS A 158 -21.97 -46.99 -0.23
CA HIS A 158 -21.10 -46.74 -1.39
C HIS A 158 -19.60 -46.58 -1.13
N ARG A 159 -19.15 -45.66 -0.28
CA ARG A 159 -17.71 -45.45 0.00
C ARG A 159 -17.48 -45.61 1.48
N VAL A 160 -17.16 -46.82 1.91
CA VAL A 160 -17.12 -47.17 3.32
C VAL A 160 -15.71 -47.56 3.74
N GLY A 161 -15.14 -46.83 4.70
CA GLY A 161 -13.83 -47.12 5.25
C GLY A 161 -13.75 -47.00 6.76
N GLY A 162 -12.80 -47.71 7.38
CA GLY A 162 -12.62 -47.65 8.83
C GLY A 162 -12.03 -46.32 9.30
N ILE A 163 -11.08 -45.75 8.55
CA ILE A 163 -10.51 -44.42 8.84
C ILE A 163 -11.22 -43.37 7.99
N ALA A 164 -11.20 -43.56 6.67
CA ALA A 164 -11.68 -42.57 5.70
C ALA A 164 -12.72 -43.14 4.74
N GLY A 165 -13.77 -42.40 4.41
CA GLY A 165 -14.69 -42.83 3.34
C GLY A 165 -14.07 -42.65 1.95
N LEU A 166 -13.61 -41.42 1.66
CA LEU A 166 -12.89 -41.07 0.43
C LEU A 166 -11.57 -40.35 0.77
N ASN A 167 -10.47 -40.83 0.18
CA ASN A 167 -9.18 -40.15 0.18
C ASN A 167 -8.89 -39.59 -1.21
N GLU A 168 -8.95 -38.27 -1.34
CA GLU A 168 -8.79 -37.57 -2.63
C GLU A 168 -7.32 -37.46 -3.06
N ALA A 169 -7.05 -37.03 -4.29
CA ALA A 169 -5.70 -37.01 -4.88
C ALA A 169 -4.64 -36.24 -4.04
N GLY A 170 -5.05 -35.24 -3.27
CA GLY A 170 -4.18 -34.49 -2.34
C GLY A 170 -4.14 -35.04 -0.91
N GLY A 171 -4.94 -36.06 -0.60
CA GLY A 171 -5.08 -36.64 0.73
C GLY A 171 -4.07 -37.76 1.00
N ALA A 172 -3.59 -37.81 2.24
CA ALA A 172 -2.66 -38.83 2.73
C ALA A 172 -3.19 -39.50 4.00
N LEU A 173 -3.17 -40.83 4.01
CA LEU A 173 -3.40 -41.65 5.20
C LEU A 173 -2.10 -42.39 5.52
N SER A 174 -1.53 -42.17 6.71
CA SER A 174 -0.27 -42.79 7.10
C SER A 174 -0.31 -43.42 8.48
N ASN A 175 0.23 -44.64 8.61
CA ASN A 175 0.39 -45.33 9.89
C ASN A 175 -0.92 -45.50 10.71
N CYS A 176 -2.07 -45.54 10.03
CA CYS A 176 -3.37 -45.68 10.69
C CYS A 176 -3.75 -47.15 10.90
N THR A 177 -4.54 -47.43 11.93
CA THR A 177 -5.00 -48.78 12.27
C THR A 177 -6.52 -48.86 12.45
N THR A 178 -7.15 -49.92 11.96
CA THR A 178 -8.60 -50.15 12.15
C THR A 178 -8.90 -51.50 12.78
N THR A 179 -9.84 -51.52 13.71
CA THR A 179 -10.38 -52.72 14.39
C THR A 179 -11.91 -52.68 14.43
N GLY A 180 -12.54 -53.84 14.60
CA GLY A 180 -14.01 -53.94 14.65
C GLY A 180 -14.61 -54.54 13.37
N SER A 181 -15.72 -54.00 12.89
CA SER A 181 -16.48 -54.53 11.74
C SER A 181 -16.87 -53.42 10.76
N ILE A 182 -16.54 -53.58 9.49
CA ILE A 182 -16.86 -52.64 8.42
C ILE A 182 -17.73 -53.34 7.40
N THR A 183 -18.88 -52.75 7.07
CA THR A 183 -19.86 -53.33 6.15
C THR A 183 -20.29 -52.32 5.09
N GLY A 184 -20.22 -52.67 3.81
CA GLY A 184 -20.72 -51.82 2.73
C GLY A 184 -21.01 -52.56 1.43
N GLU A 185 -21.82 -51.94 0.57
CA GLU A 185 -22.32 -52.53 -0.68
C GLU A 185 -21.38 -52.27 -1.88
N GLN A 186 -20.66 -51.17 -1.90
CA GLN A 186 -19.68 -50.82 -2.93
C GLN A 186 -18.43 -50.24 -2.26
N ALA A 187 -17.28 -50.25 -2.96
CA ALA A 187 -16.01 -49.62 -2.57
C ALA A 187 -15.78 -49.60 -1.05
N THR A 188 -15.74 -50.80 -0.46
CA THR A 188 -15.66 -51.00 0.99
C THR A 188 -14.25 -51.42 1.36
N GLY A 189 -13.58 -50.63 2.19
CA GLY A 189 -12.20 -50.87 2.59
C GLY A 189 -11.99 -50.90 4.10
N GLY A 190 -11.03 -51.70 4.57
CA GLY A 190 -10.69 -51.73 5.99
C GLY A 190 -10.12 -50.40 6.51
N ILE A 191 -9.41 -49.63 5.68
CA ILE A 191 -8.85 -48.31 6.02
C ILE A 191 -9.60 -47.20 5.28
N VAL A 192 -9.76 -47.34 3.97
CA VAL A 192 -10.38 -46.34 3.12
C VAL A 192 -11.38 -46.96 2.13
N GLY A 193 -12.55 -46.36 1.93
CA GLY A 193 -13.48 -46.86 0.90
C GLY A 193 -12.90 -46.69 -0.51
N GLU A 194 -12.68 -45.44 -0.91
CA GLU A 194 -12.09 -45.09 -2.22
C GLU A 194 -10.84 -44.21 -2.05
N ASN A 195 -9.78 -44.53 -2.80
CA ASN A 195 -8.47 -43.87 -2.72
C ASN A 195 -7.98 -43.36 -4.09
N ALA A 196 -7.88 -42.04 -4.22
CA ALA A 196 -7.19 -41.35 -5.31
C ALA A 196 -5.84 -40.75 -4.88
N GLY A 197 -5.60 -40.61 -3.57
CA GLY A 197 -4.36 -40.09 -2.99
C GLY A 197 -3.35 -41.18 -2.58
N SER A 198 -2.74 -41.03 -1.40
CA SER A 198 -1.75 -41.97 -0.86
C SER A 198 -2.20 -42.61 0.44
N VAL A 199 -2.04 -43.94 0.55
CA VAL A 199 -2.19 -44.72 1.78
C VAL A 199 -0.88 -45.44 2.05
N THR A 200 -0.22 -45.13 3.16
CA THR A 200 1.12 -45.65 3.45
C THR A 200 1.22 -46.21 4.88
N GLY A 201 1.70 -47.45 5.04
CA GLY A 201 1.98 -48.01 6.37
C GLY A 201 0.74 -48.31 7.23
N CYS A 202 -0.46 -48.31 6.65
CA CYS A 202 -1.70 -48.55 7.39
C CYS A 202 -1.95 -50.04 7.62
N THR A 203 -2.62 -50.38 8.74
CA THR A 203 -2.91 -51.77 9.13
C THR A 203 -4.40 -51.99 9.39
N ASN A 204 -5.04 -52.88 8.62
CA ASN A 204 -6.40 -53.33 8.93
C ASN A 204 -6.37 -54.59 9.81
N GLN A 205 -7.12 -54.57 10.90
CA GLN A 205 -7.41 -55.70 11.78
C GLN A 205 -8.92 -55.90 11.97
N SER A 206 -9.75 -55.12 11.27
CA SER A 206 -11.20 -55.22 11.30
C SER A 206 -11.71 -56.27 10.31
N ALA A 207 -12.87 -56.84 10.60
CA ALA A 207 -13.59 -57.69 9.67
C ALA A 207 -14.31 -56.80 8.63
N VAL A 208 -14.07 -57.03 7.35
CA VAL A 208 -14.66 -56.24 6.25
C VAL A 208 -15.63 -57.13 5.47
N ASN A 209 -16.94 -56.82 5.48
CA ASN A 209 -17.97 -57.58 4.77
C ASN A 209 -18.02 -59.09 5.08
N THR A 210 -17.79 -59.49 6.34
CA THR A 210 -17.70 -60.91 6.76
C THR A 210 -18.99 -61.50 7.33
N ALA A 211 -20.12 -60.80 7.17
CA ALA A 211 -21.43 -61.29 7.57
C ALA A 211 -22.33 -61.39 6.34
N ALA A 212 -23.13 -62.46 6.27
CA ALA A 212 -24.19 -62.55 5.26
C ALA A 212 -25.10 -61.32 5.38
N TYR A 213 -25.10 -60.48 4.35
CA TYR A 213 -26.02 -59.35 4.27
C TYR A 213 -27.44 -59.90 4.26
N THR A 214 -28.17 -59.76 5.37
CA THR A 214 -29.61 -59.92 5.38
C THR A 214 -30.19 -58.55 5.05
N PRO A 215 -30.68 -58.30 3.82
CA PRO A 215 -31.45 -57.09 3.56
C PRO A 215 -32.59 -57.03 4.58
N ASP A 216 -32.91 -55.84 5.07
CA ASP A 216 -34.03 -55.61 5.99
C ASP A 216 -35.32 -56.29 5.45
N ARG A 217 -35.67 -57.44 6.04
CA ARG A 217 -36.75 -58.31 5.58
C ARG A 217 -38.11 -57.78 6.05
N SER A 218 -38.50 -56.61 5.56
CA SER A 218 -39.86 -56.09 5.73
C SER A 218 -40.87 -56.68 4.73
N LEU A 219 -40.45 -57.56 3.80
CA LEU A 219 -41.31 -58.14 2.76
C LEU A 219 -41.58 -59.65 2.92
N GLU A 220 -40.73 -60.40 3.62
CA GLU A 220 -40.91 -61.86 3.77
C GLU A 220 -41.92 -62.22 4.88
N GLU A 221 -41.99 -61.43 5.96
CA GLU A 221 -43.01 -61.60 7.01
C GLU A 221 -44.43 -61.27 6.49
N SER A 222 -44.54 -60.45 5.44
CA SER A 222 -45.79 -60.13 4.75
C SER A 222 -46.25 -61.24 3.78
N LEU A 223 -45.33 -62.10 3.33
CA LEU A 223 -45.59 -63.10 2.29
C LEU A 223 -45.68 -64.55 2.80
N GLY A 224 -45.40 -64.82 4.07
CA GLY A 224 -45.76 -66.09 4.73
C GLY A 224 -45.20 -67.35 4.07
N ILE A 225 -43.92 -67.36 3.70
CA ILE A 225 -43.29 -68.54 3.08
C ILE A 225 -42.62 -69.40 4.18
N PRO A 226 -42.90 -70.72 4.29
CA PRO A 226 -42.34 -71.57 5.34
C PRO A 226 -40.92 -72.05 5.05
N GLU A 227 -40.26 -72.53 6.12
CA GLU A 227 -38.89 -73.09 6.23
C GLU A 227 -38.43 -74.06 5.11
N PRO A 228 -37.10 -74.16 4.88
CA PRO A 228 -36.51 -74.64 3.65
C PRO A 228 -36.37 -76.17 3.65
N ASN A 229 -37.20 -76.87 2.86
CA ASN A 229 -36.84 -78.24 2.46
C ASN A 229 -37.41 -78.75 1.12
N GLU A 230 -38.04 -77.92 0.29
CA GLU A 230 -38.53 -78.37 -1.03
C GLU A 230 -38.43 -77.28 -2.10
N LEU A 231 -37.23 -76.83 -2.46
CA LEU A 231 -37.08 -75.93 -3.62
C LEU A 231 -35.77 -76.07 -4.39
N SER A 232 -35.48 -77.27 -4.88
CA SER A 232 -34.35 -77.55 -5.79
C SER A 232 -34.56 -77.03 -7.23
N GLY A 233 -35.41 -76.02 -7.45
CA GLY A 233 -35.85 -75.61 -8.79
C GLY A 233 -36.09 -74.11 -9.01
N LEU A 234 -35.82 -73.25 -8.02
CA LEU A 234 -35.93 -71.78 -8.15
C LEU A 234 -34.65 -71.04 -7.70
N ALA A 235 -33.56 -71.77 -7.46
CA ALA A 235 -32.28 -71.21 -7.02
C ALA A 235 -31.48 -70.49 -8.14
N ALA A 236 -31.98 -70.48 -9.38
CA ALA A 236 -31.29 -69.84 -10.50
C ALA A 236 -31.72 -68.37 -10.70
N ASP A 237 -33.02 -68.07 -10.58
CA ASP A 237 -33.54 -66.72 -10.89
C ASP A 237 -33.68 -65.80 -9.66
N THR A 238 -33.32 -66.29 -8.47
CA THR A 238 -33.21 -65.47 -7.25
C THR A 238 -31.76 -65.19 -6.84
N ALA A 239 -30.80 -65.71 -7.60
CA ALA A 239 -29.36 -65.46 -7.38
C ALA A 239 -28.92 -64.07 -7.87
N GLU A 240 -29.64 -63.46 -8.83
CA GLU A 240 -29.36 -62.10 -9.31
C GLU A 240 -29.66 -61.00 -8.26
N LEU A 241 -30.29 -61.35 -7.13
CA LEU A 241 -30.58 -60.44 -6.02
C LEU A 241 -29.61 -60.58 -4.82
N LEU A 242 -28.61 -61.47 -4.90
CA LEU A 242 -27.68 -61.76 -3.81
C LEU A 242 -26.31 -61.10 -3.95
N ASP A 243 -26.06 -60.41 -5.06
CA ASP A 243 -24.78 -59.75 -5.35
C ASP A 243 -24.78 -58.29 -4.86
N THR A 244 -24.80 -58.11 -3.54
CA THR A 244 -24.94 -56.78 -2.91
C THR A 244 -23.62 -56.12 -2.56
N THR A 245 -22.48 -56.81 -2.66
CA THR A 245 -21.15 -56.24 -2.33
C THR A 245 -20.21 -56.27 -3.53
N SER A 246 -19.59 -55.14 -3.87
CA SER A 246 -18.57 -55.02 -4.91
C SER A 246 -17.41 -54.15 -4.45
N ASP A 247 -16.22 -54.39 -5.02
CA ASP A 247 -14.99 -53.67 -4.71
C ASP A 247 -14.69 -53.68 -3.18
N THR A 248 -14.54 -54.88 -2.61
CA THR A 248 -14.26 -55.06 -1.17
C THR A 248 -12.78 -55.31 -0.94
N GLY A 249 -12.13 -54.48 -0.12
CA GLY A 249 -10.69 -54.60 0.17
C GLY A 249 -10.34 -54.55 1.65
N GLY A 250 -9.28 -55.25 2.03
CA GLY A 250 -8.76 -55.15 3.40
C GLY A 250 -8.15 -53.79 3.74
N ILE A 251 -7.64 -53.04 2.77
CA ILE A 251 -7.13 -51.66 2.98
C ILE A 251 -8.01 -50.66 2.23
N ALA A 252 -8.17 -50.83 0.92
CA ALA A 252 -8.94 -49.94 0.05
C ALA A 252 -10.02 -50.73 -0.71
N GLY A 253 -11.25 -50.23 -0.78
CA GLY A 253 -12.26 -50.84 -1.65
C GLY A 253 -11.90 -50.64 -3.12
N TYR A 254 -11.79 -49.37 -3.53
CA TYR A 254 -11.33 -48.96 -4.87
C TYR A 254 -10.13 -48.02 -4.79
N SER A 255 -9.09 -48.24 -5.61
CA SER A 255 -7.88 -47.41 -5.60
C SER A 255 -7.37 -47.05 -7.00
N THR A 256 -7.34 -45.75 -7.31
CA THR A 256 -6.62 -45.17 -8.46
C THR A 256 -5.27 -44.55 -8.04
N GLY A 257 -5.08 -44.31 -6.75
CA GLY A 257 -3.88 -43.74 -6.16
C GLY A 257 -2.83 -44.77 -5.71
N VAL A 258 -2.04 -44.44 -4.70
CA VAL A 258 -0.92 -45.26 -4.20
C VAL A 258 -1.29 -45.97 -2.90
N LEU A 259 -1.04 -47.28 -2.84
CA LEU A 259 -1.09 -48.10 -1.63
C LEU A 259 0.30 -48.66 -1.35
N ARG A 260 0.94 -48.23 -0.26
CA ARG A 260 2.34 -48.58 0.03
C ARG A 260 2.52 -49.15 1.42
N ALA A 261 3.26 -50.25 1.54
CA ALA A 261 3.65 -50.84 2.83
C ALA A 261 2.47 -51.09 3.79
N CYS A 262 1.27 -51.33 3.26
CA CYS A 262 0.06 -51.54 4.07
C CYS A 262 -0.11 -53.03 4.40
N GLN A 263 -0.79 -53.33 5.51
CA GLN A 263 -0.97 -54.69 5.98
C GLN A 263 -2.42 -55.01 6.36
N ASN A 264 -3.00 -56.03 5.73
CA ASN A 264 -4.27 -56.59 6.17
C ASN A 264 -4.07 -57.83 7.05
N LYS A 265 -4.72 -57.86 8.21
CA LYS A 265 -4.81 -59.00 9.13
C LYS A 265 -6.25 -59.44 9.38
N GLY A 266 -7.22 -58.58 9.07
CA GLY A 266 -8.64 -58.87 9.23
C GLY A 266 -9.18 -59.75 8.13
N GLU A 267 -10.27 -60.46 8.42
CA GLU A 267 -11.01 -61.24 7.43
C GLU A 267 -11.76 -60.30 6.48
N VAL A 268 -11.79 -60.63 5.19
CA VAL A 268 -12.36 -59.79 4.13
C VAL A 268 -13.30 -60.62 3.26
N GLY A 269 -14.53 -60.14 3.13
CA GLY A 269 -15.61 -60.74 2.37
C GLY A 269 -16.25 -61.94 3.05
N TYR A 270 -17.21 -62.55 2.36
CA TYR A 270 -18.04 -63.64 2.87
C TYR A 270 -18.12 -64.78 1.84
N PRO A 271 -18.28 -66.06 2.23
CA PRO A 271 -18.33 -67.15 1.28
C PRO A 271 -19.45 -66.97 0.26
N HIS A 272 -19.11 -67.17 -1.02
CA HIS A 272 -20.06 -67.14 -2.15
C HIS A 272 -20.78 -65.80 -2.38
N ILE A 273 -20.33 -64.71 -1.75
CA ILE A 273 -20.93 -63.37 -1.88
C ILE A 273 -19.81 -62.35 -2.14
N GLY A 274 -20.03 -61.47 -3.11
CA GLY A 274 -19.15 -60.32 -3.35
C GLY A 274 -18.26 -60.45 -4.59
N TYR A 275 -18.09 -59.32 -5.28
CA TYR A 275 -17.24 -59.15 -6.46
C TYR A 275 -16.02 -58.30 -6.15
N ASN A 276 -14.91 -58.56 -6.83
CA ASN A 276 -13.66 -57.81 -6.70
C ASN A 276 -13.21 -57.75 -5.24
N VAL A 277 -12.99 -58.92 -4.63
CA VAL A 277 -12.66 -59.04 -3.21
C VAL A 277 -11.16 -59.24 -3.04
N GLY A 278 -10.48 -58.31 -2.39
CA GLY A 278 -9.03 -58.35 -2.23
C GLY A 278 -8.52 -58.16 -0.80
N GLY A 279 -7.41 -58.80 -0.47
CA GLY A 279 -6.78 -58.61 0.84
C GLY A 279 -6.23 -57.21 1.09
N VAL A 280 -5.85 -56.47 0.06
CA VAL A 280 -5.38 -55.08 0.16
C VAL A 280 -6.33 -54.15 -0.58
N ALA A 281 -6.57 -54.39 -1.87
CA ALA A 281 -7.48 -53.59 -2.68
C ALA A 281 -8.60 -54.45 -3.25
N GLY A 282 -9.86 -54.02 -3.19
CA GLY A 282 -10.94 -54.70 -3.92
C GLY A 282 -10.69 -54.61 -5.42
N ARG A 283 -10.67 -53.38 -5.93
CA ARG A 283 -10.27 -53.06 -7.30
C ARG A 283 -9.21 -51.96 -7.33
N SER A 284 -8.20 -52.12 -8.18
CA SER A 284 -7.10 -51.14 -8.29
C SER A 284 -6.66 -50.91 -9.73
N SER A 285 -6.59 -49.65 -10.14
CA SER A 285 -5.90 -49.17 -11.35
C SER A 285 -4.66 -48.31 -11.02
N GLY A 286 -4.40 -48.09 -9.73
CA GLY A 286 -3.24 -47.35 -9.22
C GLY A 286 -2.00 -48.23 -8.96
N TYR A 287 -1.17 -47.79 -8.01
CA TYR A 287 0.12 -48.43 -7.66
C TYR A 287 0.06 -49.10 -6.28
N ILE A 288 0.28 -50.41 -6.21
CA ILE A 288 0.36 -51.17 -4.96
C ILE A 288 1.82 -51.62 -4.76
N ASP A 289 2.45 -51.22 -3.66
CA ASP A 289 3.89 -51.46 -3.44
C ASP A 289 4.18 -51.92 -2.01
N GLY A 290 4.81 -53.09 -1.85
CA GLY A 290 5.24 -53.58 -0.53
C GLY A 290 4.11 -53.94 0.43
N CYS A 291 2.88 -54.15 -0.06
CA CYS A 291 1.72 -54.44 0.78
C CYS A 291 1.63 -55.93 1.12
N SER A 292 1.02 -56.26 2.27
CA SER A 292 0.85 -57.66 2.70
C SER A 292 -0.54 -57.99 3.20
N ASN A 293 -0.97 -59.24 2.98
CA ASN A 293 -2.19 -59.79 3.55
C ASN A 293 -1.88 -61.03 4.39
N ALA A 294 -2.47 -61.13 5.57
CA ALA A 294 -2.46 -62.30 6.44
C ALA A 294 -3.88 -62.76 6.83
N GLY A 295 -4.90 -61.97 6.47
CA GLY A 295 -6.31 -62.27 6.74
C GLY A 295 -6.90 -63.28 5.75
N LEU A 296 -7.96 -63.97 6.16
CA LEU A 296 -8.75 -64.83 5.29
C LEU A 296 -9.57 -63.97 4.30
N ILE A 297 -9.48 -64.28 3.01
CA ILE A 297 -10.20 -63.58 1.94
C ILE A 297 -11.24 -64.52 1.34
N GLN A 298 -12.49 -64.06 1.23
CA GLN A 298 -13.61 -64.85 0.74
C GLN A 298 -14.49 -64.03 -0.20
N GLY A 299 -14.90 -64.57 -1.33
CA GLY A 299 -15.84 -63.89 -2.22
C GLY A 299 -16.49 -64.81 -3.23
N ARG A 300 -17.37 -64.27 -4.07
CA ARG A 300 -17.98 -65.03 -5.17
C ARG A 300 -17.09 -65.01 -6.41
N LYS A 301 -16.69 -63.82 -6.85
CA LYS A 301 -15.98 -63.62 -8.12
C LYS A 301 -14.83 -62.62 -7.97
N ASP A 302 -13.73 -62.87 -8.67
CA ASP A 302 -12.56 -61.97 -8.75
C ASP A 302 -11.95 -61.76 -7.35
N VAL A 303 -11.48 -62.86 -6.76
CA VAL A 303 -11.02 -62.91 -5.37
C VAL A 303 -9.51 -63.05 -5.29
N GLY A 304 -8.82 -62.07 -4.71
CA GLY A 304 -7.36 -62.01 -4.68
C GLY A 304 -6.75 -61.81 -3.30
N GLY A 305 -5.58 -62.42 -3.07
CA GLY A 305 -4.84 -62.22 -1.81
C GLY A 305 -4.36 -60.78 -1.58
N ILE A 306 -4.11 -60.01 -2.64
CA ILE A 306 -3.72 -58.59 -2.58
C ILE A 306 -4.77 -57.72 -3.27
N ALA A 307 -5.08 -57.98 -4.54
CA ALA A 307 -6.07 -57.23 -5.31
C ALA A 307 -7.19 -58.17 -5.78
N GLY A 308 -8.46 -57.85 -5.55
CA GLY A 308 -9.56 -58.63 -6.14
C GLY A 308 -9.49 -58.55 -7.66
N GLN A 309 -9.53 -57.32 -8.18
CA GLN A 309 -9.26 -57.00 -9.57
C GLN A 309 -8.14 -55.96 -9.70
N LEU A 310 -7.16 -56.28 -10.53
CA LEU A 310 -6.14 -55.32 -10.96
C LEU A 310 -6.49 -54.86 -12.39
N ALA A 311 -7.09 -53.68 -12.50
CA ALA A 311 -7.54 -53.13 -13.77
C ALA A 311 -6.36 -52.53 -14.55
N PRO A 312 -6.15 -52.91 -15.83
CA PRO A 312 -5.07 -52.37 -16.64
C PRO A 312 -5.32 -50.92 -17.03
N ASN A 313 -4.25 -50.14 -17.14
CA ASN A 313 -4.34 -48.80 -17.71
C ASN A 313 -4.47 -48.88 -19.24
N ILE A 314 -5.41 -48.14 -19.83
CA ILE A 314 -5.60 -48.08 -21.29
C ILE A 314 -4.78 -46.91 -21.84
N LEU A 315 -3.75 -47.22 -22.62
CA LEU A 315 -2.94 -46.24 -23.33
C LEU A 315 -3.25 -46.29 -24.84
N LEU A 316 -3.49 -45.13 -25.44
CA LEU A 316 -3.64 -44.96 -26.88
C LEU A 316 -2.25 -44.81 -27.51
N ILE A 317 -1.82 -45.81 -28.29
CA ILE A 317 -0.49 -45.80 -28.92
C ILE A 317 -0.65 -45.63 -30.43
N PHE A 318 -0.10 -44.52 -30.94
CA PHE A 318 0.14 -44.31 -32.37
C PHE A 318 1.44 -45.05 -32.77
N SER A 319 1.62 -45.46 -34.03
CA SER A 319 2.78 -46.26 -34.48
C SER A 319 4.13 -45.73 -33.95
N ARG A 320 5.06 -46.62 -33.54
CA ARG A 320 6.30 -46.25 -32.81
C ARG A 320 7.10 -45.08 -33.44
N SER A 321 7.18 -44.94 -34.76
CA SER A 321 7.85 -43.78 -35.37
C SER A 321 7.03 -42.50 -35.22
N THR A 322 5.73 -42.54 -35.48
CA THR A 322 4.86 -41.36 -35.46
C THR A 322 4.48 -40.95 -34.04
N ALA A 323 4.39 -41.89 -33.10
CA ALA A 323 4.27 -41.62 -31.67
C ALA A 323 5.56 -41.07 -31.07
N GLN A 324 6.75 -41.57 -31.46
CA GLN A 324 8.02 -40.99 -31.01
C GLN A 324 8.25 -39.59 -31.60
N ASP A 325 7.88 -39.37 -32.86
CA ASP A 325 7.96 -38.05 -33.50
C ASP A 325 6.92 -37.10 -32.87
N LEU A 326 5.70 -37.58 -32.58
CA LEU A 326 4.66 -36.81 -31.90
C LEU A 326 5.01 -36.54 -30.42
N GLU A 327 5.56 -37.51 -29.71
CA GLU A 327 6.03 -37.39 -28.33
C GLU A 327 7.20 -36.42 -28.25
N SER A 328 8.16 -36.51 -29.18
CA SER A 328 9.25 -35.54 -29.29
C SER A 328 8.70 -34.14 -29.57
N ALA A 329 7.75 -34.02 -30.50
CA ALA A 329 7.13 -32.75 -30.84
C ALA A 329 6.31 -32.16 -29.68
N LEU A 330 5.61 -32.99 -28.90
CA LEU A 330 4.85 -32.60 -27.71
C LEU A 330 5.75 -32.28 -26.51
N ASN A 331 6.85 -33.00 -26.31
CA ASN A 331 7.86 -32.71 -25.29
C ASN A 331 8.59 -31.39 -25.60
N GLU A 332 8.86 -31.12 -26.88
CA GLU A 332 9.41 -29.83 -27.30
C GLU A 332 8.38 -28.71 -27.13
N LEU A 333 7.10 -28.97 -27.42
CA LEU A 333 6.02 -28.03 -27.11
C LEU A 333 5.90 -27.74 -25.60
N ASP A 334 5.95 -28.77 -24.76
CA ASP A 334 5.95 -28.65 -23.29
C ASP A 334 7.18 -27.87 -22.79
N THR A 335 8.36 -28.16 -23.33
CA THR A 335 9.59 -27.41 -23.03
C THR A 335 9.44 -25.94 -23.42
N LEU A 336 8.86 -25.65 -24.59
CA LEU A 336 8.59 -24.28 -25.04
C LEU A 336 7.57 -23.59 -24.12
N LEU A 337 6.50 -24.29 -23.70
CA LEU A 337 5.49 -23.77 -22.78
C LEU A 337 6.09 -23.49 -21.39
N ASN A 338 6.82 -24.42 -20.81
CA ASN A 338 7.49 -24.26 -19.52
C ASN A 338 8.52 -23.14 -19.55
N ARG A 339 9.34 -23.05 -20.61
CA ARG A 339 10.27 -21.93 -20.82
C ARG A 339 9.55 -20.59 -20.93
N THR A 340 8.38 -20.55 -21.58
CA THR A 340 7.55 -19.34 -21.68
C THR A 340 6.98 -18.97 -20.31
N LEU A 341 6.52 -19.95 -19.51
CA LEU A 341 6.03 -19.75 -18.16
C LEU A 341 7.13 -19.25 -17.21
N ASP A 342 8.32 -19.85 -17.27
CA ASP A 342 9.48 -19.44 -16.48
C ASP A 342 9.92 -18.02 -16.82
N ARG A 343 9.98 -17.67 -18.12
CA ARG A 343 10.25 -16.29 -18.54
C ARG A 343 9.15 -15.33 -18.11
N ALA A 344 7.88 -15.72 -18.20
CA ALA A 344 6.78 -14.90 -17.72
C ALA A 344 6.88 -14.63 -16.21
N GLN A 345 7.25 -15.63 -15.41
CA GLN A 345 7.49 -15.47 -13.97
C GLN A 345 8.71 -14.59 -13.69
N ALA A 346 9.83 -14.82 -14.38
CA ALA A 346 11.04 -14.01 -14.24
C ALA A 346 10.79 -12.53 -14.62
N ASN A 347 10.09 -12.30 -15.73
CA ASN A 347 9.66 -10.96 -16.14
C ASN A 347 8.74 -10.34 -15.10
N ASN A 348 7.76 -11.08 -14.57
CA ASN A 348 6.86 -10.57 -13.53
C ASN A 348 7.61 -10.19 -12.25
N SER A 349 8.64 -10.96 -11.85
CA SER A 349 9.50 -10.62 -10.72
C SER A 349 10.33 -9.34 -10.97
N THR A 350 10.83 -9.17 -12.19
CA THR A 350 11.60 -7.98 -12.61
C THR A 350 10.70 -6.75 -12.65
N LEU A 351 9.52 -6.86 -13.27
CA LEU A 351 8.51 -5.79 -13.29
C LEU A 351 8.05 -5.41 -11.88
N SER A 352 7.84 -6.39 -10.99
CA SER A 352 7.47 -6.14 -9.60
C SER A 352 8.57 -5.41 -8.85
N SER A 353 9.84 -5.79 -9.06
CA SER A 353 10.99 -5.07 -8.49
C SER A 353 11.06 -3.63 -8.98
N ARG A 354 10.85 -3.37 -10.27
CA ARG A 354 10.88 -2.02 -10.84
C ARG A 354 9.71 -1.15 -10.36
N LEU A 355 8.52 -1.74 -10.25
CA LEU A 355 7.36 -1.06 -9.68
C LEU A 355 7.55 -0.74 -8.20
N SER A 356 8.24 -1.60 -7.44
CA SER A 356 8.64 -1.31 -6.06
C SER A 356 9.59 -0.12 -6.01
N SER A 357 10.66 -0.12 -6.81
CA SER A 357 11.61 1.00 -6.89
C SER A 357 10.94 2.32 -7.31
N LEU A 358 10.01 2.26 -8.28
CA LEU A 358 9.19 3.42 -8.68
C LEU A 358 8.33 3.93 -7.53
N SER A 359 7.73 3.03 -6.74
CA SER A 359 6.96 3.39 -5.56
C SER A 359 7.85 4.06 -4.51
N ASP A 360 9.06 3.55 -4.29
CA ASP A 360 10.01 4.11 -3.32
C ASP A 360 10.44 5.53 -3.70
N TYR A 361 10.78 5.76 -4.98
CA TYR A 361 11.09 7.12 -5.47
C TYR A 361 9.87 8.05 -5.42
N ALA A 362 8.67 7.55 -5.75
CA ALA A 362 7.45 8.36 -5.66
C ALA A 362 7.12 8.77 -4.22
N SER A 363 7.32 7.87 -3.25
CA SER A 363 7.22 8.16 -1.82
C SER A 363 8.26 9.19 -1.39
N ALA A 364 9.53 9.02 -1.77
CA ALA A 364 10.58 9.98 -1.45
C ALA A 364 10.32 11.39 -2.02
N ALA A 365 9.79 11.48 -3.24
CA ALA A 365 9.38 12.74 -3.86
C ALA A 365 8.19 13.37 -3.12
N ALA A 366 7.21 12.57 -2.71
CA ALA A 366 6.04 13.04 -1.97
C ALA A 366 6.42 13.56 -0.57
N ASP A 367 7.29 12.85 0.14
CA ASP A 367 7.79 13.27 1.45
C ASP A 367 8.60 14.57 1.34
N SER A 368 9.55 14.64 0.39
CA SER A 368 10.36 15.84 0.15
C SER A 368 9.50 17.04 -0.30
N ALA A 369 8.43 16.80 -1.06
CA ALA A 369 7.48 17.85 -1.44
C ALA A 369 6.61 18.33 -0.27
N GLY A 370 6.27 17.45 0.67
CA GLY A 370 5.65 17.80 1.95
C GLY A 370 6.56 18.69 2.78
N ASP A 371 7.81 18.27 2.98
CA ASP A 371 8.81 19.02 3.74
C ASP A 371 9.14 20.38 3.09
N LEU A 372 9.14 20.44 1.75
CA LEU A 372 9.31 21.69 1.01
C LEU A 372 8.12 22.63 1.21
N ALA A 373 6.90 22.10 1.21
CA ALA A 373 5.70 22.91 1.46
C ALA A 373 5.70 23.49 2.87
N ASP A 374 6.06 22.70 3.88
CA ASP A 374 6.17 23.16 5.27
C ASP A 374 7.27 24.22 5.41
N SER A 375 8.46 23.96 4.86
CA SER A 375 9.56 24.94 4.85
C SER A 375 9.22 26.24 4.10
N THR A 376 8.33 26.17 3.09
CA THR A 376 7.83 27.35 2.37
C THR A 376 6.88 28.17 3.25
N VAL A 377 6.02 27.51 4.04
CA VAL A 377 5.11 28.18 4.98
C VAL A 377 5.90 28.89 6.07
N ASP A 378 6.93 28.24 6.62
CA ASP A 378 7.78 28.83 7.66
C ASP A 378 8.57 30.02 7.12
N TRP A 379 9.22 29.89 5.96
CA TRP A 379 9.90 31.01 5.31
C TRP A 379 8.97 32.19 5.02
N ALA A 380 7.72 31.92 4.60
CA ALA A 380 6.73 32.94 4.36
C ALA A 380 6.26 33.61 5.66
N ALA A 381 6.12 32.86 6.75
CA ALA A 381 5.79 33.39 8.07
C ALA A 381 6.89 34.31 8.61
N ASP A 382 8.15 33.86 8.56
CA ASP A 382 9.31 34.65 8.98
C ASP A 382 9.46 35.93 8.13
N SER A 383 9.24 35.82 6.81
CA SER A 383 9.27 36.97 5.91
C SER A 383 8.14 37.97 6.18
N LEU A 384 6.96 37.50 6.58
CA LEU A 384 5.82 38.36 6.94
C LEU A 384 6.04 39.07 8.28
N GLU A 385 6.71 38.43 9.23
CA GLU A 385 7.11 39.06 10.49
C GLU A 385 8.08 40.22 10.23
N GLU A 386 9.13 39.97 9.44
CA GLU A 386 10.10 41.01 9.06
C GLU A 386 9.42 42.18 8.30
N VAL A 387 8.47 41.90 7.40
CA VAL A 387 7.71 42.94 6.68
C VAL A 387 6.82 43.76 7.62
N ASN A 388 6.20 43.15 8.62
CA ASN A 388 5.40 43.86 9.61
C ASN A 388 6.28 44.76 10.49
N ASP A 389 7.48 44.32 10.85
CA ASP A 389 8.45 45.11 11.60
C ASP A 389 8.92 46.34 10.81
N ILE A 390 9.15 46.20 9.50
CA ILE A 390 9.41 47.32 8.58
C ILE A 390 8.22 48.28 8.55
N GLY A 391 7.00 47.75 8.44
CA GLY A 391 5.77 48.54 8.40
C GLY A 391 5.57 49.38 9.66
N SER A 392 5.82 48.79 10.83
CA SER A 392 5.74 49.48 12.13
C SER A 392 6.82 50.54 12.26
N ALA A 393 8.07 50.20 11.91
CA ALA A 393 9.19 51.13 11.92
C ALA A 393 8.91 52.40 11.11
N LEU A 394 8.36 52.20 9.92
CA LEU A 394 8.05 53.26 8.98
C LEU A 394 6.87 54.12 9.47
N ALA A 395 5.83 53.51 10.04
CA ALA A 395 4.72 54.23 10.65
C ALA A 395 5.19 55.14 11.78
N ASP A 396 6.04 54.64 12.68
CA ASP A 396 6.59 55.41 13.81
C ASP A 396 7.41 56.62 13.33
N THR A 397 8.20 56.46 12.26
CA THR A 397 9.04 57.55 11.73
C THR A 397 8.21 58.65 11.05
N LEU A 398 7.13 58.28 10.37
CA LEU A 398 6.26 59.24 9.71
C LEU A 398 5.44 60.07 10.70
N ASP A 399 5.05 59.47 11.84
CA ASP A 399 4.39 60.16 12.95
C ASP A 399 5.32 61.22 13.58
N GLN A 400 6.61 60.88 13.78
CA GLN A 400 7.60 61.83 14.30
C GLN A 400 7.88 62.99 13.34
N LEU A 401 7.94 62.73 12.02
CA LEU A 401 8.11 63.77 11.00
C LEU A 401 6.90 64.72 10.94
N GLU A 402 5.68 64.22 11.14
CA GLU A 402 4.49 65.06 11.22
C GLU A 402 4.63 66.10 12.35
N GLY A 403 5.08 65.67 13.54
CA GLY A 403 5.32 66.56 14.68
C GLY A 403 6.32 67.68 14.37
N VAL A 404 7.43 67.35 13.70
CA VAL A 404 8.45 68.34 13.32
C VAL A 404 7.93 69.33 12.27
N THR A 405 7.17 68.87 11.27
CA THR A 405 6.60 69.78 10.25
C THR A 405 5.58 70.77 10.85
N ALA A 406 4.84 70.35 11.88
CA ALA A 406 3.92 71.23 12.62
C ALA A 406 4.69 72.30 13.42
N GLN A 407 5.81 71.95 14.06
CA GLN A 407 6.69 72.93 14.73
C GLN A 407 7.23 73.96 13.72
N GLY A 408 7.64 73.49 12.51
CA GLY A 408 8.09 74.32 11.40
C GLY A 408 7.10 75.44 10.99
N GLN A 409 5.80 75.15 10.99
CA GLN A 409 4.78 76.13 10.65
C GLN A 409 4.72 77.25 11.71
N GLY A 410 4.75 76.89 13.00
CA GLY A 410 4.75 77.87 14.10
C GLY A 410 5.94 78.82 14.07
N ILE A 411 7.11 78.35 13.61
CA ILE A 411 8.32 79.15 13.42
C ILE A 411 8.12 80.21 12.32
N LEU A 412 7.52 79.84 11.19
CA LEU A 412 7.27 80.78 10.09
C LEU A 412 6.15 81.76 10.41
N ASP A 413 5.14 81.35 11.20
CA ASP A 413 4.13 82.25 11.75
C ASP A 413 4.79 83.33 12.64
N GLN A 414 5.61 82.93 13.61
CA GLN A 414 6.36 83.86 14.46
C GLN A 414 7.29 84.78 13.65
N THR A 415 7.88 84.27 12.56
CA THR A 415 8.72 85.06 11.65
C THR A 415 7.92 86.12 10.89
N ALA A 416 6.74 85.77 10.38
CA ALA A 416 5.84 86.71 9.71
C ALA A 416 5.33 87.78 10.69
N ASP A 417 4.92 87.39 11.89
CA ASP A 417 4.50 88.31 12.97
C ASP A 417 5.64 89.28 13.33
N GLY A 418 6.88 88.78 13.39
CA GLY A 418 8.06 89.62 13.68
C GLY A 418 8.37 90.65 12.57
N LEU A 419 8.14 90.29 11.31
CA LEU A 419 8.31 91.20 10.17
C LEU A 419 7.23 92.28 10.14
N GLU A 420 6.00 91.95 10.52
CA GLU A 420 4.90 92.91 10.64
C GLU A 420 5.20 93.99 11.71
N GLU A 421 5.72 93.57 12.87
CA GLU A 421 6.17 94.49 13.94
C GLU A 421 7.36 95.38 13.50
N MET A 422 8.33 94.82 12.78
CA MET A 422 9.46 95.58 12.24
C MET A 422 9.03 96.60 11.18
N ARG A 423 8.04 96.24 10.35
CA ARG A 423 7.44 97.16 9.35
C ARG A 423 6.72 98.31 10.04
N GLY A 424 5.92 98.02 11.06
CA GLY A 424 5.28 99.05 11.88
C GLY A 424 6.31 100.02 12.49
N GLY A 425 7.41 99.49 13.03
CA GLY A 425 8.49 100.32 13.55
C GLY A 425 9.23 101.15 12.48
N LEU A 426 9.36 100.63 11.25
CA LEU A 426 9.95 101.36 10.12
C LEU A 426 9.06 102.53 9.67
N ASP A 427 7.73 102.34 9.65
CA ASP A 427 6.76 103.39 9.34
C ASP A 427 6.79 104.50 10.42
N GLU A 428 6.94 104.14 11.69
CA GLU A 428 7.14 105.11 12.78
C GLU A 428 8.46 105.88 12.64
N PHE A 429 9.55 105.22 12.24
CA PHE A 429 10.81 105.91 11.93
C PHE A 429 10.71 106.87 10.75
N ARG A 430 9.97 106.48 9.70
CA ARG A 430 9.68 107.32 8.52
C ARG A 430 8.95 108.59 8.94
N ASP A 431 7.91 108.46 9.76
CA ASP A 431 7.10 109.58 10.25
C ASP A 431 7.87 110.49 11.23
N ALA A 432 8.76 109.93 12.05
CA ALA A 432 9.51 110.68 13.07
C ALA A 432 10.70 111.49 12.53
N LEU A 433 11.33 111.06 11.43
CA LEU A 433 12.59 111.63 10.93
C LEU A 433 12.44 112.50 9.66
N ASP A 434 11.25 112.59 9.07
CA ASP A 434 10.98 113.28 7.78
C ASP A 434 12.01 112.91 6.69
N LEU A 435 12.45 111.65 6.70
CA LEU A 435 13.48 111.14 5.80
C LEU A 435 12.91 110.96 4.39
N GLY A 436 13.74 111.27 3.38
CA GLY A 436 13.37 111.15 1.96
C GLY A 436 12.88 109.75 1.59
N SER A 437 11.84 109.69 0.74
CA SER A 437 11.03 108.50 0.49
C SER A 437 11.78 107.33 -0.14
N GLU A 438 12.75 107.58 -1.04
CA GLU A 438 13.36 106.50 -1.85
C GLU A 438 14.09 105.43 -1.03
N GLY A 439 14.82 105.80 0.03
CA GLY A 439 15.58 104.84 0.85
C GLY A 439 14.69 104.03 1.82
N MET A 440 13.68 104.68 2.41
CA MET A 440 12.73 104.03 3.32
C MET A 440 11.71 103.17 2.57
N ASP A 441 11.28 103.59 1.38
CA ASP A 441 10.43 102.78 0.49
C ASP A 441 11.16 101.49 0.06
N GLY A 442 12.47 101.56 -0.18
CA GLY A 442 13.30 100.37 -0.46
C GLY A 442 13.39 99.41 0.73
N LEU A 443 13.55 99.92 1.96
CA LEU A 443 13.57 99.08 3.17
C LEU A 443 12.22 98.41 3.43
N ALA A 444 11.12 99.13 3.26
CA ALA A 444 9.78 98.57 3.35
C ALA A 444 9.55 97.47 2.29
N GLN A 445 10.01 97.70 1.06
CA GLN A 445 9.94 96.70 0.00
C GLN A 445 10.76 95.43 0.31
N ALA A 446 11.93 95.57 0.94
CA ALA A 446 12.74 94.42 1.35
C ALA A 446 12.09 93.63 2.50
N LEU A 447 11.42 94.30 3.45
CA LEU A 447 10.61 93.65 4.49
C LEU A 447 9.39 92.94 3.90
N ASP A 448 8.70 93.53 2.90
CA ASP A 448 7.60 92.89 2.18
C ASP A 448 8.02 91.62 1.45
N GLN A 449 9.22 91.64 0.85
CA GLN A 449 9.79 90.46 0.20
C GLN A 449 10.14 89.37 1.22
N LEU A 450 10.62 89.73 2.41
CA LEU A 450 10.85 88.78 3.50
C LEU A 450 9.54 88.16 3.99
N GLU A 451 8.49 88.97 4.16
CA GLU A 451 7.18 88.52 4.64
C GLU A 451 6.52 87.58 3.62
N SER A 452 6.56 87.94 2.34
CA SER A 452 6.08 87.08 1.25
C SER A 452 6.82 85.75 1.21
N ALA A 453 8.15 85.78 1.35
CA ALA A 453 8.95 84.56 1.36
C ALA A 453 8.67 83.68 2.60
N ALA A 454 8.42 84.28 3.78
CA ALA A 454 8.02 83.55 4.98
C ALA A 454 6.66 82.84 4.79
N ARG A 455 5.67 83.53 4.23
CA ARG A 455 4.34 82.96 3.91
C ARG A 455 4.42 81.86 2.85
N GLU A 456 5.22 82.03 1.80
CA GLU A 456 5.47 80.98 0.80
C GLU A 456 6.12 79.74 1.43
N GLY A 457 7.00 79.93 2.42
CA GLY A 457 7.54 78.83 3.22
C GLY A 457 6.48 78.10 4.05
N GLN A 458 5.52 78.83 4.61
CA GLN A 458 4.41 78.27 5.39
C GLN A 458 3.49 77.41 4.52
N ASP A 459 3.16 77.89 3.33
CA ASP A 459 2.41 77.12 2.33
C ASP A 459 3.16 75.85 1.94
N ALA A 460 4.48 75.95 1.73
CA ALA A 460 5.31 74.79 1.42
C ALA A 460 5.33 73.76 2.57
N LEU A 461 5.39 74.19 3.84
CA LEU A 461 5.30 73.30 5.00
C LEU A 461 3.92 72.66 5.17
N THR A 462 2.85 73.39 4.85
CA THR A 462 1.48 72.84 4.85
C THR A 462 1.32 71.74 3.81
N LEU A 463 1.90 71.94 2.63
CA LEU A 463 1.93 70.91 1.59
C LEU A 463 2.79 69.71 2.00
N LEU A 464 3.93 69.95 2.65
CA LEU A 464 4.82 68.91 3.15
C LEU A 464 4.12 68.04 4.21
N GLN A 465 3.39 68.64 5.14
CA GLN A 465 2.63 67.91 6.16
C GLN A 465 1.54 67.03 5.54
N LYS A 466 0.80 67.54 4.55
CA LYS A 466 -0.20 66.74 3.83
C LYS A 466 0.43 65.59 3.06
N ALA A 467 1.59 65.82 2.45
CA ALA A 467 2.31 64.82 1.68
C ALA A 467 2.87 63.70 2.58
N THR A 468 3.41 64.05 3.75
CA THR A 468 3.91 63.07 4.75
C THR A 468 2.78 62.25 5.36
N GLN A 469 1.61 62.84 5.66
CA GLN A 469 0.41 62.10 6.09
C GLN A 469 -0.14 61.15 5.01
N ALA A 470 -0.14 61.58 3.75
CA ALA A 470 -0.53 60.74 2.63
C ALA A 470 0.44 59.55 2.47
N LEU A 471 1.73 59.79 2.65
CA LEU A 471 2.75 58.75 2.63
C LEU A 471 2.54 57.73 3.77
N ALA A 472 2.26 58.19 4.99
CA ALA A 472 1.97 57.32 6.14
C ALA A 472 0.79 56.37 5.89
N ARG A 473 -0.30 56.87 5.29
CA ARG A 473 -1.47 56.05 4.99
C ARG A 473 -1.23 55.03 3.88
N THR A 474 -0.42 55.39 2.88
CA THR A 474 -0.19 54.53 1.71
C THR A 474 0.79 53.39 1.98
N VAL A 475 1.73 53.60 2.90
CA VAL A 475 2.62 52.54 3.41
C VAL A 475 1.82 51.40 4.05
N VAL A 476 0.78 51.72 4.81
CA VAL A 476 -0.06 50.73 5.52
C VAL A 476 -1.03 49.99 4.60
N VAL A 477 -1.44 50.59 3.48
CA VAL A 477 -2.50 50.09 2.58
C VAL A 477 -1.93 49.36 1.33
N GLU A 478 -0.60 49.19 1.25
CA GLU A 478 0.09 48.46 0.17
C GLU A 478 -0.17 49.00 -1.25
N ASP A 479 -0.37 50.31 -1.45
CA ASP A 479 -0.51 50.92 -2.79
C ASP A 479 0.81 51.57 -3.25
N PRO A 480 1.58 50.94 -4.17
CA PRO A 480 2.86 51.47 -4.64
C PRO A 480 2.73 52.76 -5.45
N ALA A 481 1.64 52.91 -6.19
CA ALA A 481 1.44 54.08 -7.04
C ALA A 481 1.10 55.31 -6.19
N ALA A 482 0.23 55.12 -5.19
CA ALA A 482 -0.11 56.19 -4.24
C ALA A 482 1.08 56.58 -3.36
N ALA A 483 1.91 55.62 -2.92
CA ALA A 483 3.12 55.89 -2.16
C ALA A 483 4.15 56.69 -2.97
N ALA A 484 4.39 56.31 -4.23
CA ALA A 484 5.28 57.05 -5.13
C ALA A 484 4.77 58.49 -5.41
N GLN A 485 3.46 58.67 -5.51
CA GLN A 485 2.85 59.99 -5.68
C GLN A 485 3.02 60.87 -4.44
N ALA A 486 2.79 60.33 -3.24
CA ALA A 486 3.00 61.03 -1.97
C ALA A 486 4.48 61.40 -1.77
N ALA A 487 5.40 60.49 -2.11
CA ALA A 487 6.85 60.71 -2.11
C ALA A 487 7.27 61.89 -3.02
N ALA A 488 6.74 61.93 -4.24
CA ALA A 488 6.99 63.03 -5.17
C ALA A 488 6.47 64.38 -4.62
N GLN A 489 5.34 64.38 -3.90
CA GLN A 489 4.80 65.57 -3.26
C GLN A 489 5.70 66.05 -2.09
N VAL A 490 6.22 65.14 -1.26
CA VAL A 490 7.19 65.46 -0.20
C VAL A 490 8.41 66.17 -0.79
N GLN A 491 8.97 65.61 -1.87
CA GLN A 491 10.12 66.21 -2.55
C GLN A 491 9.81 67.60 -3.12
N GLN A 492 8.64 67.75 -3.75
CA GLN A 492 8.21 69.02 -4.32
C GLN A 492 8.08 70.10 -3.24
N SER A 493 7.47 69.76 -2.10
CA SER A 493 7.28 70.69 -0.98
C SER A 493 8.59 71.09 -0.31
N LEU A 494 9.55 70.16 -0.14
CA LEU A 494 10.90 70.48 0.36
C LEU A 494 11.64 71.44 -0.57
N ASN A 495 11.55 71.24 -1.89
CA ASN A 495 12.15 72.15 -2.87
C ASN A 495 11.50 73.54 -2.85
N GLN A 496 10.18 73.63 -2.65
CA GLN A 496 9.47 74.90 -2.48
C GLN A 496 9.92 75.64 -1.21
N LEU A 497 10.10 74.90 -0.10
CA LEU A 497 10.62 75.46 1.14
C LEU A 497 12.06 75.96 1.00
N ALA A 498 12.94 75.21 0.33
CA ALA A 498 14.30 75.66 0.07
C ALA A 498 14.34 76.92 -0.84
N ALA A 499 13.40 77.03 -1.78
CA ALA A 499 13.27 78.21 -2.62
C ALA A 499 12.83 79.44 -1.80
N SER A 500 11.87 79.29 -0.88
CA SER A 500 11.42 80.40 -0.04
C SER A 500 12.52 80.90 0.92
N LEU A 501 13.31 80.00 1.51
CA LEU A 501 14.49 80.39 2.31
C LEU A 501 15.56 81.10 1.47
N SER A 502 15.71 80.74 0.20
CA SER A 502 16.61 81.44 -0.73
C SER A 502 16.08 82.83 -1.09
N SER A 503 14.77 82.99 -1.18
CA SER A 503 14.12 84.31 -1.33
C SER A 503 14.35 85.17 -0.08
N MET A 504 14.21 84.62 1.12
CA MET A 504 14.54 85.32 2.38
C MET A 504 16.02 85.74 2.44
N GLN A 505 16.93 84.85 2.04
CA GLN A 505 18.36 85.18 1.92
C GLN A 505 18.59 86.37 0.98
N THR A 506 17.88 86.42 -0.15
CA THR A 506 18.02 87.50 -1.15
C THR A 506 17.49 88.82 -0.58
N ALA A 507 16.31 88.80 0.03
CA ALA A 507 15.71 89.99 0.61
C ALA A 507 16.52 90.56 1.80
N LEU A 508 17.18 89.70 2.61
CA LEU A 508 18.14 90.14 3.63
C LEU A 508 19.39 90.78 3.02
N ALA A 509 19.88 90.27 1.89
CA ALA A 509 21.02 90.85 1.19
C ALA A 509 20.68 92.26 0.66
N ASP A 510 19.48 92.41 0.09
CA ASP A 510 18.95 93.68 -0.40
C ASP A 510 18.75 94.67 0.75
N LEU A 511 18.16 94.23 1.86
CA LEU A 511 17.98 95.03 3.08
C LEU A 511 19.33 95.52 3.62
N ARG A 512 20.33 94.66 3.71
CA ARG A 512 21.69 95.03 4.13
C ARG A 512 22.33 96.04 3.19
N GLN A 513 22.17 95.86 1.87
CA GLN A 513 22.70 96.77 0.86
C GLN A 513 22.04 98.15 0.93
N LEU A 514 20.72 98.21 1.14
CA LEU A 514 19.97 99.46 1.29
C LEU A 514 20.40 100.22 2.55
N LEU A 515 20.58 99.53 3.68
CA LEU A 515 21.06 100.14 4.92
C LEU A 515 22.47 100.72 4.81
N GLN A 516 23.34 100.11 3.98
CA GLN A 516 24.67 100.64 3.69
C GLN A 516 24.67 101.90 2.82
N GLN A 517 23.60 102.15 2.06
CA GLN A 517 23.47 103.32 1.21
C GLN A 517 22.90 104.55 1.95
N LEU A 518 22.43 104.38 3.18
CA LEU A 518 21.94 105.50 3.99
C LEU A 518 23.08 106.48 4.33
N PRO A 519 22.85 107.80 4.32
CA PRO A 519 23.88 108.83 4.54
C PRO A 519 24.64 108.73 5.87
N SER A 520 24.11 107.96 6.83
CA SER A 520 24.66 107.69 8.16
C SER A 520 25.42 106.35 8.27
N ALA A 521 25.73 105.67 7.16
CA ALA A 521 26.40 104.36 7.15
C ALA A 521 27.82 104.33 7.75
N GLU A 522 28.48 105.49 7.91
CA GLU A 522 29.75 105.60 8.65
C GLU A 522 29.58 105.60 10.18
N ASN A 523 28.35 105.50 10.69
CA ASN A 523 28.09 105.43 12.13
C ASN A 523 28.52 104.06 12.70
N PRO A 524 29.48 103.99 13.64
CA PRO A 524 29.95 102.73 14.21
C PRO A 524 28.84 101.92 14.92
N SER A 525 27.72 102.55 15.27
CA SER A 525 26.56 101.87 15.88
C SER A 525 25.73 101.03 14.89
N LEU A 526 25.86 101.22 13.57
CA LEU A 526 25.14 100.44 12.55
C LEU A 526 25.90 99.17 12.11
N GLN A 527 27.20 99.09 12.38
CA GLN A 527 28.02 97.94 11.98
C GLN A 527 27.59 96.62 12.65
N PRO A 528 27.33 96.55 13.98
CA PRO A 528 26.82 95.33 14.61
C PRO A 528 25.51 94.84 14.00
N PHE A 529 24.67 95.76 13.53
CA PHE A 529 23.40 95.45 12.88
C PHE A 529 23.60 94.85 11.49
N LEU A 530 24.50 95.43 10.68
CA LEU A 530 24.86 94.90 9.35
C LEU A 530 25.55 93.53 9.41
N ASP A 531 26.43 93.32 10.39
CA ASP A 531 27.09 92.03 10.63
C ASP A 531 26.07 90.95 11.01
N ALA A 532 25.09 91.32 11.84
CA ALA A 532 24.06 90.40 12.28
C ALA A 532 23.06 90.05 11.15
N LEU A 533 22.75 90.98 10.24
CA LEU A 533 22.02 90.70 8.99
C LEU A 533 22.78 89.75 8.06
N GLU A 534 24.09 89.93 7.93
CA GLU A 534 24.93 89.03 7.12
C GLU A 534 24.98 87.62 7.72
N ARG A 535 24.98 87.52 9.04
CA ARG A 535 24.93 86.24 9.74
C ARG A 535 23.58 85.53 9.59
N LEU A 536 22.49 86.27 9.67
CA LEU A 536 21.16 85.77 9.32
C LEU A 536 21.10 85.25 7.89
N ARG A 537 21.62 86.03 6.94
CA ARG A 537 21.69 85.67 5.52
C ARG A 537 22.45 84.36 5.33
N LEU A 538 23.57 84.18 6.03
CA LEU A 538 24.34 82.93 6.02
C LEU A 538 23.52 81.76 6.59
N GLY A 539 22.80 81.97 7.69
CA GLY A 539 21.93 80.96 8.28
C GLY A 539 20.84 80.48 7.31
N PHE A 540 20.13 81.40 6.63
CA PHE A 540 19.13 81.07 5.63
C PHE A 540 19.72 80.36 4.41
N HIS A 541 20.93 80.75 3.99
CA HIS A 541 21.64 80.09 2.91
C HIS A 541 21.97 78.62 3.25
N THR A 542 22.54 78.39 4.44
CA THR A 542 22.87 77.05 4.91
C THR A 542 21.62 76.19 5.12
N ALA A 543 20.55 76.77 5.65
CA ALA A 543 19.26 76.08 5.81
C ALA A 543 18.66 75.70 4.45
N ALA A 544 18.67 76.59 3.46
CA ALA A 544 18.20 76.29 2.10
C ALA A 544 19.02 75.17 1.43
N GLY A 545 20.33 75.13 1.66
CA GLY A 545 21.20 74.03 1.22
C GLY A 545 20.81 72.70 1.87
N ALA A 546 20.73 72.69 3.20
CA ALA A 546 20.35 71.50 3.97
C ALA A 546 18.97 70.95 3.57
N ILE A 547 17.98 71.82 3.31
CA ILE A 547 16.64 71.37 2.87
C ILE A 547 16.66 70.78 1.45
N ARG A 548 17.52 71.28 0.55
CA ARG A 548 17.71 70.64 -0.76
C ARG A 548 18.36 69.27 -0.61
N ASP A 549 19.34 69.14 0.27
CA ASP A 549 20.00 67.87 0.55
C ASP A 549 19.01 66.88 1.20
N LEU A 550 18.12 67.35 2.07
CA LEU A 550 16.98 66.58 2.57
C LEU A 550 16.03 66.14 1.43
N ALA A 551 15.75 67.00 0.44
CA ALA A 551 14.92 66.67 -0.71
C ALA A 551 15.57 65.61 -1.63
N VAL A 552 16.90 65.59 -1.71
CA VAL A 552 17.66 64.56 -2.45
C VAL A 552 17.69 63.25 -1.66
N GLY A 553 18.06 63.30 -0.38
CA GLY A 553 18.14 62.13 0.50
C GLY A 553 16.81 61.40 0.62
N SER A 554 15.70 62.16 0.78
CA SER A 554 14.34 61.60 0.83
C SER A 554 13.95 60.89 -0.45
N LYS A 555 14.29 61.44 -1.62
CA LYS A 555 14.08 60.76 -2.90
C LYS A 555 14.90 59.47 -3.00
N THR A 556 16.20 59.54 -2.69
CA THR A 556 17.09 58.36 -2.75
C THR A 556 16.57 57.24 -1.86
N TRP A 557 16.11 57.56 -0.65
CA TRP A 557 15.49 56.60 0.24
C TRP A 557 14.15 56.04 -0.30
N LEU A 558 13.27 56.91 -0.82
CA LEU A 558 11.95 56.52 -1.34
C LEU A 558 12.00 55.71 -2.66
N ASP A 559 13.03 55.90 -3.47
CA ASP A 559 13.24 55.11 -4.69
C ASP A 559 13.79 53.70 -4.38
N SER A 560 14.46 53.54 -3.22
CA SER A 560 15.23 52.32 -2.91
C SER A 560 14.67 51.45 -1.79
N TRP A 561 13.82 51.97 -0.89
CA TRP A 561 13.35 51.25 0.32
C TRP A 561 12.67 49.89 0.05
N ARG A 562 12.08 49.67 -1.14
CA ARG A 562 11.45 48.39 -1.51
C ARG A 562 12.34 47.44 -2.31
N LEU A 563 13.46 47.92 -2.85
CA LEU A 563 14.23 47.22 -3.87
C LEU A 563 15.66 46.94 -3.43
N ASP A 564 16.26 47.85 -2.65
CA ASP A 564 17.65 47.78 -2.22
C ASP A 564 17.83 48.47 -0.86
N LEU A 565 17.81 47.68 0.21
CA LEU A 565 17.99 48.14 1.59
C LEU A 565 19.34 48.85 1.82
N SER A 566 20.38 48.55 1.02
CA SER A 566 21.69 49.20 1.14
C SER A 566 21.68 50.62 0.57
N GLN A 567 20.97 50.83 -0.54
CA GLN A 567 20.76 52.17 -1.10
C GLN A 567 19.79 53.00 -0.25
N ALA A 568 18.78 52.36 0.33
CA ALA A 568 17.88 53.01 1.28
C ALA A 568 18.68 53.53 2.49
N ARG A 569 19.62 52.72 2.99
CA ARG A 569 20.51 53.15 4.06
C ARG A 569 21.38 54.35 3.67
N THR A 570 21.96 54.34 2.49
CA THR A 570 22.74 55.49 1.99
C THR A 570 21.89 56.77 1.94
N GLY A 571 20.60 56.65 1.58
CA GLY A 571 19.64 57.76 1.64
C GLY A 571 19.36 58.27 3.06
N LEU A 572 19.24 57.37 4.04
CA LEU A 572 19.07 57.72 5.45
C LEU A 572 20.28 58.41 6.07
N ASP A 573 21.49 57.93 5.75
CA ASP A 573 22.72 58.56 6.20
C ASP A 573 22.82 59.99 5.63
N GLY A 574 22.46 60.18 4.35
CA GLY A 574 22.37 61.51 3.74
C GLY A 574 21.30 62.42 4.36
N LEU A 575 20.17 61.87 4.81
CA LEU A 575 19.13 62.60 5.56
C LEU A 575 19.61 63.00 6.97
N SER A 576 20.35 62.11 7.65
CA SER A 576 20.99 62.41 8.94
C SER A 576 22.04 63.52 8.80
N ASP A 577 22.90 63.46 7.78
CA ASP A 577 23.89 64.49 7.52
C ASP A 577 23.23 65.85 7.21
N ALA A 578 22.23 65.87 6.33
CA ALA A 578 21.53 67.09 5.93
C ALA A 578 20.76 67.72 7.10
N SER A 579 20.13 66.91 7.95
CA SER A 579 19.48 67.40 9.18
C SER A 579 20.47 67.94 10.21
N GLY A 580 21.67 67.35 10.31
CA GLY A 580 22.76 67.90 11.12
C GLY A 580 23.23 69.27 10.62
N VAL A 581 23.31 69.46 9.29
CA VAL A 581 23.61 70.77 8.69
C VAL A 581 22.47 71.77 8.91
N LEU A 582 21.21 71.31 8.91
CA LEU A 582 20.04 72.14 9.24
C LEU A 582 20.08 72.63 10.69
N SER A 583 20.44 71.77 11.64
CA SER A 583 20.65 72.14 13.05
C SER A 583 21.78 73.18 13.19
N GLN A 584 22.88 73.02 12.47
CA GLN A 584 23.94 74.04 12.42
C GLN A 584 23.45 75.37 11.84
N ALA A 585 22.63 75.33 10.79
CA ALA A 585 22.04 76.52 10.19
C ALA A 585 21.12 77.24 11.19
N ALA A 586 20.32 76.47 11.94
CA ALA A 586 19.46 77.00 13.00
C ALA A 586 20.24 77.72 14.10
N ALA A 587 21.36 77.14 14.54
CA ALA A 587 22.25 77.79 15.50
C ALA A 587 22.84 79.11 14.96
N ILE A 588 23.21 79.16 13.67
CA ILE A 588 23.70 80.39 13.01
C ILE A 588 22.60 81.45 12.96
N LEU A 589 21.36 81.06 12.62
CA LEU A 589 20.20 81.96 12.60
C LEU A 589 19.91 82.52 13.99
N ALA A 590 19.85 81.66 15.01
CA ALA A 590 19.59 82.07 16.39
C ALA A 590 20.65 83.05 16.90
N ASP A 591 21.93 82.79 16.64
CA ASP A 591 23.00 83.70 17.04
C ASP A 591 22.96 85.03 16.26
N GLY A 592 22.67 85.00 14.96
CA GLY A 592 22.45 86.21 14.16
C GLY A 592 21.31 87.08 14.70
N LEU A 593 20.22 86.46 15.14
CA LEU A 593 19.06 87.15 15.70
C LEU A 593 19.31 87.71 17.10
N ASN A 594 20.01 86.97 17.96
CA ASN A 594 20.46 87.50 19.25
C ASN A 594 21.37 88.73 19.09
N GLN A 595 22.21 88.73 18.06
CA GLN A 595 23.06 89.89 17.73
C GLN A 595 22.24 91.06 17.19
N LEU A 596 21.21 90.80 16.37
CA LEU A 596 20.28 91.84 15.91
C LEU A 596 19.47 92.44 17.05
N GLU A 597 18.94 91.61 17.97
CA GLU A 597 18.20 92.07 19.15
C GLU A 597 19.09 92.96 20.03
N SER A 598 20.33 92.54 20.26
CA SER A 598 21.32 93.31 21.03
C SER A 598 21.69 94.63 20.34
N ALA A 599 21.83 94.62 19.01
CA ALA A 599 22.10 95.82 18.22
C ALA A 599 20.89 96.77 18.21
N ALA A 600 19.67 96.23 18.09
CA ALA A 600 18.42 96.99 18.11
C ALA A 600 18.18 97.68 19.46
N GLY A 601 18.47 97.00 20.58
CA GLY A 601 18.38 97.56 21.92
C GLY A 601 19.29 98.77 22.16
N SER A 602 20.34 98.96 21.34
CA SER A 602 21.23 100.11 21.42
C SER A 602 20.59 101.42 20.91
N PHE A 603 19.42 101.35 20.24
CA PHE A 603 18.67 102.52 19.76
C PHE A 603 17.66 103.09 20.78
N SER A 604 17.46 102.44 21.93
CA SER A 604 16.42 102.78 22.93
C SER A 604 16.61 104.13 23.66
N GLY A 605 17.67 104.89 23.34
CA GLY A 605 17.99 106.20 23.95
C GLY A 605 17.65 107.42 23.08
N LEU A 606 16.92 107.21 21.98
CA LEU A 606 16.57 108.26 21.00
C LEU A 606 15.26 109.00 21.37
N SER A 607 14.90 110.06 20.64
CA SER A 607 13.73 110.91 20.96
C SER A 607 12.40 110.15 20.87
N ALA A 608 11.31 110.68 21.43
CA ALA A 608 10.04 109.95 21.59
C ALA A 608 9.49 109.27 20.31
N GLY A 609 9.56 109.91 19.13
CA GLY A 609 9.13 109.27 17.87
C GLY A 609 10.10 108.21 17.32
N LEU A 610 11.38 108.27 17.69
CA LEU A 610 12.36 107.21 17.44
C LEU A 610 12.25 106.07 18.46
N ALA A 611 11.66 106.31 19.65
CA ALA A 611 11.49 105.32 20.68
C ALA A 611 10.41 104.29 20.31
N ASP A 612 9.28 104.75 19.77
CA ASP A 612 8.21 103.88 19.28
C ASP A 612 8.73 103.00 18.13
N GLY A 613 9.37 103.59 17.11
CA GLY A 613 9.94 102.83 15.98
C GLY A 613 11.01 101.81 16.41
N SER A 614 11.82 102.15 17.43
CA SER A 614 12.78 101.21 18.02
C SER A 614 12.11 100.08 18.81
N SER A 615 10.93 100.33 19.38
CA SER A 615 10.14 99.35 20.12
C SER A 615 9.51 98.32 19.19
N GLY A 616 8.90 98.73 18.07
CA GLY A 616 8.37 97.79 17.06
C GLY A 616 9.48 96.90 16.49
N PHE A 617 10.65 97.48 16.23
CA PHE A 617 11.81 96.73 15.77
C PHE A 617 12.34 95.74 16.82
N ALA A 618 12.42 96.15 18.10
CA ALA A 618 12.82 95.27 19.20
C ALA A 618 11.80 94.14 19.46
N GLN A 619 10.51 94.42 19.31
CA GLN A 619 9.46 93.43 19.48
C GLN A 619 9.49 92.39 18.34
N GLY A 620 9.68 92.83 17.09
CA GLY A 620 9.88 91.93 15.97
C GLY A 620 11.09 91.01 16.15
N MET A 621 12.21 91.55 16.66
CA MET A 621 13.41 90.75 16.94
C MET A 621 13.21 89.67 18.01
N LYS A 622 12.30 89.86 18.99
CA LYS A 622 11.95 88.81 19.96
C LYS A 622 11.20 87.66 19.32
N TYR A 623 10.23 87.96 18.44
CA TYR A 623 9.51 86.95 17.69
C TYR A 623 10.46 86.11 16.83
N PHE A 624 11.41 86.77 16.15
CA PHE A 624 12.47 86.08 15.44
C PHE A 624 13.36 85.22 16.34
N ASN A 625 13.80 85.72 17.50
CA ASN A 625 14.66 84.98 18.41
C ASN A 625 13.96 83.71 18.94
N GLN A 626 12.67 83.81 19.27
CA GLN A 626 11.86 82.65 19.62
C GLN A 626 11.74 81.67 18.45
N ALA A 627 11.45 82.17 17.25
CA ALA A 627 11.34 81.35 16.04
C ALA A 627 12.64 80.59 15.75
N ALA A 628 13.80 81.20 16.00
CA ALA A 628 15.10 80.56 15.79
C ALA A 628 15.43 79.49 16.85
N GLN A 629 14.99 79.67 18.10
CA GLN A 629 15.12 78.64 19.14
C GLN A 629 14.20 77.45 18.86
N ASP A 630 12.96 77.72 18.46
CA ASP A 630 12.00 76.70 18.06
C ASP A 630 12.52 75.96 16.82
N PHE A 631 13.14 76.67 15.85
CA PHE A 631 13.77 76.08 14.67
C PHE A 631 14.98 75.21 15.00
N SER A 632 15.80 75.60 15.97
CA SER A 632 16.91 74.78 16.47
C SER A 632 16.42 73.48 17.07
N THR A 633 15.38 73.55 17.91
CA THR A 633 14.75 72.38 18.54
C THR A 633 14.16 71.46 17.48
N ALA A 634 13.40 72.00 16.52
CA ALA A 634 12.81 71.23 15.43
C ALA A 634 13.88 70.56 14.55
N ALA A 635 15.00 71.23 14.29
CA ALA A 635 16.10 70.65 13.53
C ALA A 635 16.86 69.55 14.29
N GLU A 636 17.01 69.68 15.62
CA GLU A 636 17.56 68.63 16.48
C GLU A 636 16.64 67.41 16.57
N ASP A 637 15.33 67.62 16.74
CA ASP A 637 14.32 66.56 16.73
C ASP A 637 14.37 65.80 15.40
N LEU A 638 14.38 66.52 14.27
CA LEU A 638 14.50 65.96 12.92
C LEU A 638 15.78 65.13 12.73
N HIS A 639 16.91 65.61 13.27
CA HIS A 639 18.17 64.87 13.25
C HIS A 639 18.11 63.60 14.12
N GLY A 640 17.45 63.66 15.27
CA GLY A 640 17.19 62.51 16.14
C GLY A 640 16.36 61.42 15.45
N VAL A 641 15.31 61.81 14.71
CA VAL A 641 14.46 60.89 13.92
C VAL A 641 15.32 60.12 12.91
N PHE A 642 16.12 60.83 12.10
CA PHE A 642 16.90 60.19 11.05
C PHE A 642 18.08 59.38 11.59
N THR A 643 18.71 59.82 12.68
CA THR A 643 19.81 59.07 13.32
C THR A 643 19.29 57.80 14.00
N GLY A 644 18.13 57.86 14.67
CA GLY A 644 17.50 56.67 15.25
C GLY A 644 17.08 55.64 14.20
N LEU A 645 16.70 56.10 13.01
CA LEU A 645 16.36 55.23 11.88
C LEU A 645 17.62 54.63 11.22
N ALA A 646 18.70 55.41 11.14
CA ALA A 646 20.01 54.91 10.77
C ALA A 646 20.50 53.88 11.81
N ASP A 647 20.45 54.08 13.12
CA ASP A 647 21.07 53.11 14.03
C ASP A 647 20.36 51.74 14.14
N ARG A 648 19.21 51.55 13.47
CA ARG A 648 18.53 50.25 13.40
C ARG A 648 19.35 49.20 12.61
N PRO A 649 19.37 47.94 13.08
CA PRO A 649 20.05 46.85 12.39
C PRO A 649 19.44 46.63 11.00
N ALA A 650 20.28 46.19 10.05
CA ALA A 650 19.84 45.90 8.69
C ALA A 650 18.80 44.78 8.71
N ILE A 651 17.60 45.11 8.23
CA ILE A 651 16.53 44.15 7.93
C ILE A 651 17.09 43.11 6.96
N SER A 652 17.01 41.84 7.35
CA SER A 652 17.57 40.74 6.57
C SER A 652 16.46 39.76 6.27
N PHE A 653 15.98 39.76 5.03
CA PHE A 653 15.10 38.70 4.58
C PHE A 653 15.81 37.35 4.75
N PRO A 654 15.19 36.37 5.42
CA PRO A 654 15.79 35.06 5.54
C PRO A 654 16.03 34.51 4.13
N THR A 655 17.29 34.19 3.82
CA THR A 655 17.59 33.52 2.56
C THR A 655 17.01 32.12 2.62
N VAL A 656 16.41 31.67 1.51
CA VAL A 656 16.00 30.28 1.33
C VAL A 656 17.12 29.34 1.80
N SER A 657 16.84 28.54 2.82
CA SER A 657 17.85 27.80 3.57
C SER A 657 18.59 26.78 2.70
N ALA A 658 19.77 26.33 3.16
CA ALA A 658 20.46 25.22 2.50
C ALA A 658 19.57 23.97 2.46
N ASP A 659 18.78 23.75 3.51
CA ASP A 659 17.85 22.63 3.64
C ASP A 659 16.71 22.72 2.61
N TYR A 660 16.18 23.92 2.35
CA TYR A 660 15.17 24.13 1.31
C TYR A 660 15.71 23.81 -0.09
N ARG A 661 16.96 24.19 -0.38
CA ARG A 661 17.59 23.82 -1.66
C ARG A 661 17.84 22.31 -1.75
N ALA A 662 18.29 21.70 -0.65
CA ALA A 662 18.50 20.25 -0.59
C ALA A 662 17.20 19.48 -0.83
N LEU A 663 16.05 19.96 -0.32
CA LEU A 663 14.73 19.38 -0.61
C LEU A 663 14.38 19.45 -2.11
N GLY A 664 14.70 20.57 -2.76
CA GLY A 664 14.58 20.69 -4.21
C GLY A 664 15.44 19.68 -4.98
N ASP A 665 16.69 19.51 -4.57
CA ASP A 665 17.62 18.52 -5.14
C ASP A 665 17.14 17.08 -4.91
N CYS A 666 16.55 16.79 -3.75
CA CYS A 666 15.95 15.49 -3.43
C CYS A 666 14.74 15.18 -4.32
N ILE A 667 13.82 16.14 -4.51
CA ILE A 667 12.68 16.00 -5.42
C ILE A 667 13.19 15.76 -6.84
N GLN A 668 14.17 16.55 -7.30
CA GLN A 668 14.75 16.37 -8.63
C GLN A 668 15.40 14.98 -8.77
N GLY A 669 16.16 14.54 -7.77
CA GLY A 669 16.78 13.22 -7.75
C GLY A 669 15.76 12.09 -7.78
N ALA A 670 14.68 12.20 -7.02
CA ALA A 670 13.61 11.21 -7.01
C ALA A 670 12.85 11.16 -8.35
N VAL A 671 12.54 12.31 -8.94
CA VAL A 671 11.89 12.39 -10.26
C VAL A 671 12.80 11.85 -11.37
N SER A 672 14.10 12.13 -11.32
CA SER A 672 15.08 11.53 -12.23
C SER A 672 15.15 10.02 -12.05
N GLY A 673 15.20 9.52 -10.81
CA GLY A 673 15.18 8.08 -10.51
C GLY A 673 13.90 7.39 -11.02
N MET A 674 12.74 8.04 -10.89
CA MET A 674 11.50 7.54 -11.50
C MET A 674 11.59 7.50 -13.03
N GLY A 675 12.16 8.52 -13.66
CA GLY A 675 12.36 8.56 -15.11
C GLY A 675 13.22 7.39 -15.60
N ASP A 676 14.37 7.18 -14.95
CA ASP A 676 15.29 6.09 -15.26
C ASP A 676 14.62 4.72 -15.10
N GLU A 677 13.87 4.53 -14.01
CA GLU A 677 13.18 3.27 -13.74
C GLU A 677 11.98 3.05 -14.68
N MET A 678 11.29 4.11 -15.11
CA MET A 678 10.26 4.03 -16.15
C MET A 678 10.83 3.68 -17.54
N ASP A 679 11.99 4.21 -17.89
CA ASP A 679 12.66 3.88 -19.15
C ASP A 679 13.19 2.43 -19.11
N ALA A 680 13.73 1.98 -17.97
CA ALA A 680 14.10 0.59 -17.75
C ALA A 680 12.87 -0.34 -17.81
N LEU A 681 11.77 0.02 -17.14
CA LEU A 681 10.51 -0.72 -17.19
C LEU A 681 9.97 -0.83 -18.61
N ARG A 682 10.02 0.26 -19.39
CA ARG A 682 9.64 0.25 -20.81
C ARG A 682 10.52 -0.73 -21.60
N GLY A 683 11.83 -0.71 -21.36
CA GLY A 683 12.78 -1.65 -21.97
C GLY A 683 12.45 -3.10 -21.63
N ASP A 684 12.22 -3.40 -20.35
CA ASP A 684 11.91 -4.74 -19.87
C ASP A 684 10.55 -5.24 -20.39
N ILE A 685 9.53 -4.38 -20.46
CA ILE A 685 8.22 -4.71 -21.07
C ILE A 685 8.38 -5.00 -22.57
N GLN A 686 9.18 -4.20 -23.27
CA GLN A 686 9.40 -4.39 -24.71
C GLN A 686 10.17 -5.69 -24.96
N ALA A 687 11.23 -5.96 -24.20
CA ALA A 687 11.98 -7.22 -24.27
C ALA A 687 11.08 -8.43 -23.93
N ALA A 688 10.28 -8.34 -22.87
CA ALA A 688 9.32 -9.36 -22.49
C ALA A 688 8.27 -9.60 -23.60
N GLY A 689 7.82 -8.54 -24.27
CA GLY A 689 6.92 -8.61 -25.41
C GLY A 689 7.55 -9.30 -26.61
N ASP A 690 8.79 -8.94 -26.95
CA ASP A 690 9.54 -9.56 -28.05
C ASP A 690 9.82 -11.04 -27.78
N ASP A 691 10.21 -11.40 -26.54
CA ASP A 691 10.40 -12.77 -26.10
C ASP A 691 9.07 -13.56 -26.15
N SER A 692 7.97 -12.97 -25.68
CA SER A 692 6.65 -13.60 -25.73
C SER A 692 6.17 -13.82 -27.17
N ILE A 693 6.42 -12.87 -28.07
CA ILE A 693 6.10 -13.02 -29.49
C ILE A 693 6.97 -14.11 -30.13
N ALA A 694 8.26 -14.18 -29.78
CA ALA A 694 9.16 -15.21 -30.26
C ALA A 694 8.74 -16.60 -29.77
N ASP A 695 8.40 -16.73 -28.48
CA ASP A 695 7.95 -17.97 -27.86
C ASP A 695 6.58 -18.41 -28.41
N LEU A 696 5.63 -17.49 -28.60
CA LEU A 696 4.34 -17.79 -29.24
C LEU A 696 4.49 -18.21 -30.70
N ARG A 697 5.44 -17.62 -31.44
CA ARG A 697 5.76 -18.08 -32.80
C ARG A 697 6.38 -19.48 -32.80
N ALA A 698 7.25 -19.78 -31.85
CA ALA A 698 7.85 -21.11 -31.68
C ALA A 698 6.78 -22.15 -31.32
N ILE A 699 5.92 -21.84 -30.34
CA ILE A 699 4.76 -22.67 -29.97
C ILE A 699 3.83 -22.88 -31.17
N GLN A 700 3.54 -21.83 -31.95
CA GLN A 700 2.70 -21.95 -33.13
C GLN A 700 3.35 -22.79 -34.24
N ALA A 701 4.67 -22.68 -34.43
CA ALA A 701 5.41 -23.53 -35.36
C ALA A 701 5.34 -24.99 -34.90
N GLN A 702 5.58 -25.25 -33.62
CA GLN A 702 5.51 -26.59 -33.05
C GLN A 702 4.09 -27.18 -33.11
N PHE A 703 3.06 -26.37 -32.89
CA PHE A 703 1.68 -26.80 -33.02
C PHE A 703 1.33 -27.20 -34.46
N ARG A 704 1.90 -26.52 -35.47
CA ARG A 704 1.78 -26.94 -36.87
C ARG A 704 2.50 -28.26 -37.12
N GLU A 705 3.69 -28.45 -36.57
CA GLU A 705 4.44 -29.70 -36.70
C GLU A 705 3.69 -30.88 -36.06
N VAL A 706 3.15 -30.70 -34.85
CA VAL A 706 2.25 -31.66 -34.19
C VAL A 706 1.03 -31.95 -35.08
N THR A 707 0.42 -30.92 -35.68
CA THR A 707 -0.74 -31.08 -36.57
C THR A 707 -0.39 -31.81 -37.86
N ASP A 708 0.77 -31.53 -38.46
CA ASP A 708 1.25 -32.18 -39.69
C ASP A 708 1.65 -33.63 -39.42
N LEU A 709 2.26 -33.93 -38.27
CA LEU A 709 2.53 -35.30 -37.81
C LEU A 709 1.24 -36.08 -37.60
N LEU A 710 0.23 -35.49 -36.94
CA LEU A 710 -1.10 -36.09 -36.80
C LEU A 710 -1.77 -36.34 -38.16
N LEU A 711 -1.66 -35.40 -39.11
CA LEU A 711 -2.22 -35.54 -40.46
C LEU A 711 -1.48 -36.56 -41.32
N SER A 712 -0.16 -36.71 -41.13
CA SER A 712 0.66 -37.74 -41.79
C SER A 712 0.35 -39.14 -41.24
N ALA A 713 0.16 -39.26 -39.92
CA ALA A 713 -0.31 -40.49 -39.26
C ALA A 713 -1.69 -40.94 -39.79
N LEU A 714 -2.51 -39.97 -40.19
CA LEU A 714 -3.86 -40.20 -40.74
C LEU A 714 -3.86 -40.70 -42.21
N THR A 715 -2.74 -40.64 -42.94
CA THR A 715 -2.73 -40.82 -44.41
C THR A 715 -1.87 -41.98 -44.95
N GLU A 716 -1.04 -42.64 -44.16
CA GLU A 716 -0.25 -43.80 -44.62
C GLU A 716 -0.99 -45.15 -44.44
N PRO A 717 -1.19 -45.95 -45.51
CA PRO A 717 -1.78 -47.27 -45.42
C PRO A 717 -0.70 -48.35 -45.45
N ASP A 718 -0.22 -48.79 -44.28
CA ASP A 718 0.58 -50.02 -44.20
C ASP A 718 -0.25 -51.19 -43.64
N THR A 719 -0.27 -52.25 -44.44
CA THR A 719 -0.96 -53.52 -44.15
C THR A 719 -0.11 -54.39 -43.22
N PRO A 720 -0.64 -54.90 -42.09
CA PRO A 720 0.17 -55.60 -41.10
C PRO A 720 0.44 -57.05 -41.52
N SER A 721 1.68 -57.50 -41.34
CA SER A 721 2.09 -58.92 -41.41
C SER A 721 2.03 -59.57 -40.02
N THR A 722 1.68 -60.86 -40.02
CA THR A 722 1.31 -61.71 -38.88
C THR A 722 2.41 -62.03 -37.83
N ASP A 723 3.52 -61.30 -37.81
CA ASP A 723 4.63 -61.54 -36.84
C ASP A 723 4.62 -60.59 -35.62
N ASP A 724 3.81 -59.53 -35.61
CA ASP A 724 3.75 -58.53 -34.52
C ASP A 724 2.79 -58.86 -33.36
N LEU A 725 2.28 -60.10 -33.27
CA LEU A 725 1.34 -60.45 -32.20
C LEU A 725 2.02 -60.69 -30.83
N TRP A 726 3.36 -60.67 -30.77
CA TRP A 726 4.14 -60.87 -29.54
C TRP A 726 5.46 -60.07 -29.60
N ASP A 727 5.60 -59.02 -28.80
CA ASP A 727 6.86 -58.25 -28.63
C ASP A 727 7.35 -58.34 -27.18
N ASP A 728 8.65 -58.56 -26.98
CA ASP A 728 9.31 -58.72 -25.68
C ASP A 728 9.63 -57.34 -25.08
N VAL A 729 9.02 -57.01 -23.94
CA VAL A 729 9.14 -55.68 -23.31
C VAL A 729 10.40 -55.62 -22.42
N SER A 730 11.19 -54.55 -22.59
CA SER A 730 12.43 -54.38 -21.83
C SER A 730 12.20 -54.22 -20.32
N GLN A 731 13.08 -54.81 -19.51
CA GLN A 731 12.99 -54.80 -18.03
C GLN A 731 12.93 -53.39 -17.43
N ASP A 732 13.57 -52.41 -18.08
CA ASP A 732 13.61 -51.02 -17.62
C ASP A 732 12.24 -50.31 -17.78
N GLU A 733 11.44 -50.70 -18.77
CA GLU A 733 10.09 -50.15 -19.02
C GLU A 733 9.07 -50.69 -18.00
N ILE A 734 9.23 -51.95 -17.60
CA ILE A 734 8.45 -52.59 -16.52
C ILE A 734 8.73 -51.92 -15.17
N ASP A 735 9.99 -51.55 -14.91
CA ASP A 735 10.40 -50.91 -13.65
C ASP A 735 9.85 -49.48 -13.50
N GLN A 736 9.74 -48.73 -14.60
CA GLN A 736 9.26 -47.34 -14.62
C GLN A 736 7.74 -47.20 -14.57
N THR A 737 6.99 -48.22 -14.97
CA THR A 737 5.51 -48.20 -14.96
C THR A 737 4.99 -48.22 -13.51
N THR A 738 4.06 -47.32 -13.17
CA THR A 738 3.46 -47.21 -11.83
C THR A 738 1.95 -47.47 -11.82
N LEU A 739 1.22 -47.18 -12.90
CA LEU A 739 -0.23 -47.40 -12.98
C LEU A 739 -0.55 -48.87 -13.30
N GLY A 740 -1.63 -49.40 -12.71
CA GLY A 740 -2.07 -50.79 -12.90
C GLY A 740 -1.07 -51.84 -12.41
N LYS A 741 -0.25 -51.51 -11.41
CA LYS A 741 0.89 -52.35 -10.98
C LYS A 741 0.83 -52.72 -9.51
N ALA A 742 1.06 -54.00 -9.21
CA ALA A 742 1.35 -54.48 -7.87
C ALA A 742 2.79 -55.02 -7.79
N ARG A 743 3.58 -54.45 -6.89
CA ARG A 743 5.00 -54.72 -6.73
C ARG A 743 5.35 -55.11 -5.29
N ASP A 744 6.27 -56.06 -5.13
CA ASP A 744 6.86 -56.43 -3.83
C ASP A 744 5.80 -56.80 -2.76
N CYS A 745 4.62 -57.28 -3.18
CA CYS A 745 3.50 -57.59 -2.29
C CYS A 745 3.51 -59.05 -1.83
N ALA A 746 3.02 -59.33 -0.61
CA ALA A 746 3.05 -60.66 -0.01
C ALA A 746 1.69 -61.11 0.55
N ASN A 747 1.17 -62.25 0.11
CA ASN A 747 -0.02 -62.87 0.68
C ASN A 747 0.32 -64.14 1.48
N HIS A 748 0.01 -64.10 2.78
CA HIS A 748 0.12 -65.19 3.74
C HIS A 748 -1.25 -65.74 4.16
N GLY A 749 -2.33 -65.02 3.83
CA GLY A 749 -3.71 -65.39 4.17
C GLY A 749 -4.32 -66.38 3.17
N ALA A 750 -5.26 -67.21 3.64
CA ALA A 750 -6.02 -68.09 2.75
C ALA A 750 -6.99 -67.28 1.88
N VAL A 751 -7.17 -67.69 0.62
CA VAL A 751 -8.05 -67.04 -0.37
C VAL A 751 -9.05 -68.06 -0.88
N GLN A 752 -10.35 -67.76 -0.80
CA GLN A 752 -11.44 -68.66 -1.16
C GLN A 752 -12.46 -67.96 -2.05
N GLY A 753 -12.87 -68.60 -3.14
CA GLY A 753 -13.97 -68.07 -3.93
C GLY A 753 -14.55 -69.06 -4.93
N ASP A 754 -15.57 -68.63 -5.68
CA ASP A 754 -16.27 -69.51 -6.62
C ASP A 754 -15.70 -69.43 -8.04
N LEU A 755 -15.21 -68.24 -8.42
CA LEU A 755 -14.71 -67.94 -9.75
C LEU A 755 -13.58 -66.89 -9.70
N ASN A 756 -12.51 -67.10 -10.47
CA ASN A 756 -11.36 -66.19 -10.63
C ASN A 756 -10.64 -65.93 -9.29
N VAL A 757 -10.10 -66.97 -8.68
CA VAL A 757 -9.46 -66.92 -7.36
C VAL A 757 -7.93 -66.98 -7.49
N GLY A 758 -7.22 -65.95 -7.02
CA GLY A 758 -5.76 -65.87 -7.13
C GLY A 758 -5.05 -65.51 -5.82
N GLY A 759 -3.83 -66.01 -5.66
CA GLY A 759 -3.02 -65.75 -4.47
C GLY A 759 -2.52 -64.31 -4.34
N ILE A 760 -2.48 -63.53 -5.43
CA ILE A 760 -2.13 -62.10 -5.44
C ILE A 760 -3.27 -61.30 -6.08
N ALA A 761 -3.65 -61.61 -7.31
CA ALA A 761 -4.74 -60.93 -8.01
C ALA A 761 -5.87 -61.93 -8.34
N GLY A 762 -7.14 -61.60 -8.09
CA GLY A 762 -8.27 -62.45 -8.50
C GLY A 762 -8.42 -62.44 -10.02
N SER A 763 -8.53 -61.23 -10.60
CA SER A 763 -8.47 -61.03 -12.04
C SER A 763 -7.62 -59.84 -12.47
N MET A 764 -7.10 -59.95 -13.68
CA MET A 764 -6.46 -58.85 -14.41
C MET A 764 -7.28 -58.64 -15.69
N ALA A 765 -8.21 -57.67 -15.66
CA ALA A 765 -9.13 -57.44 -16.76
C ALA A 765 -9.62 -55.98 -16.77
N VAL A 766 -9.92 -55.45 -17.95
CA VAL A 766 -10.66 -54.19 -18.12
C VAL A 766 -12.13 -54.46 -17.80
N GLU A 767 -12.70 -53.70 -16.86
CA GLU A 767 -14.15 -53.71 -16.64
C GLU A 767 -14.78 -52.55 -17.40
N TYR A 768 -15.70 -52.85 -18.31
CA TYR A 768 -16.43 -51.87 -19.11
C TYR A 768 -17.78 -51.59 -18.43
N ASP A 769 -17.92 -50.42 -17.78
CA ASP A 769 -19.26 -49.89 -17.41
C ASP A 769 -20.02 -49.38 -18.65
N LEU A 770 -19.31 -49.19 -19.78
CA LEU A 770 -19.84 -48.86 -21.09
C LEU A 770 -19.08 -49.71 -22.13
N ASP A 771 -19.80 -50.55 -22.86
CA ASP A 771 -19.27 -51.33 -23.97
C ASP A 771 -19.05 -50.39 -25.18
N PRO A 772 -17.80 -50.06 -25.55
CA PRO A 772 -17.51 -49.18 -26.66
C PRO A 772 -17.81 -49.83 -28.02
N GLU A 773 -18.09 -51.13 -28.08
CA GLU A 773 -18.41 -51.82 -29.34
C GLU A 773 -19.89 -51.71 -29.73
N ASP A 774 -20.83 -51.57 -28.79
CA ASP A 774 -22.27 -51.57 -29.10
C ASP A 774 -22.96 -50.18 -29.00
N ASP A 775 -22.45 -49.23 -28.20
CA ASP A 775 -23.12 -47.94 -27.96
C ASP A 775 -22.61 -46.75 -28.81
N ILE A 776 -21.64 -46.98 -29.72
CA ILE A 776 -21.20 -45.94 -30.66
C ILE A 776 -22.08 -45.97 -31.92
N SER A 777 -23.00 -45.01 -32.04
CA SER A 777 -23.63 -44.72 -33.33
C SER A 777 -22.56 -44.23 -34.33
N ARG A 778 -22.18 -45.08 -35.29
CA ARG A 778 -21.23 -44.74 -36.35
C ARG A 778 -21.78 -43.59 -37.20
N VAL A 779 -21.15 -42.41 -37.12
CA VAL A 779 -21.37 -41.31 -38.06
C VAL A 779 -20.09 -41.03 -38.84
N GLY A 780 -20.05 -41.46 -40.10
CA GLY A 780 -18.95 -41.18 -41.04
C GLY A 780 -18.25 -42.43 -41.61
N THR A 781 -17.49 -42.25 -42.69
CA THR A 781 -16.81 -43.33 -43.46
C THR A 781 -15.32 -43.48 -43.17
N GLN A 782 -14.76 -42.77 -42.20
CA GLN A 782 -13.33 -42.84 -41.87
C GLN A 782 -13.15 -42.94 -40.34
N SER A 783 -12.53 -44.03 -39.90
CA SER A 783 -12.05 -44.26 -38.54
C SER A 783 -10.53 -44.41 -38.60
N LEU A 784 -9.84 -43.79 -37.65
CA LEU A 784 -8.41 -43.99 -37.38
C LEU A 784 -8.15 -45.44 -36.98
N ASN A 785 -7.02 -46.02 -37.42
CA ASN A 785 -6.47 -47.22 -36.81
C ASN A 785 -5.69 -46.80 -35.56
N PHE A 786 -6.22 -47.10 -34.38
CA PHE A 786 -5.52 -46.99 -33.10
C PHE A 786 -5.26 -48.40 -32.57
N HIS A 787 -4.10 -48.64 -31.97
CA HIS A 787 -3.85 -49.82 -31.15
C HIS A 787 -4.10 -49.47 -29.68
N TYR A 788 -4.84 -50.32 -28.99
CA TYR A 788 -5.02 -50.24 -27.54
C TYR A 788 -3.95 -51.11 -26.89
N GLU A 789 -3.10 -50.52 -26.05
CA GLU A 789 -2.25 -51.30 -25.16
C GLU A 789 -2.82 -51.21 -23.74
N THR A 790 -3.15 -52.37 -23.18
CA THR A 790 -3.68 -52.54 -21.83
C THR A 790 -2.63 -53.22 -20.99
N ARG A 791 -2.11 -52.51 -19.98
CA ARG A 791 -1.02 -53.01 -19.12
C ARG A 791 -1.50 -53.17 -17.68
N ALA A 792 -1.38 -54.39 -17.15
CA ALA A 792 -1.43 -54.66 -15.71
C ALA A 792 -0.21 -55.52 -15.35
N ILE A 793 0.50 -55.18 -14.27
CA ILE A 793 1.83 -55.74 -13.97
C ILE A 793 1.87 -56.29 -12.54
N LEU A 794 2.29 -57.55 -12.39
CA LEU A 794 2.67 -58.15 -11.11
C LEU A 794 4.18 -58.36 -11.07
N GLN A 795 4.86 -57.72 -10.11
CA GLN A 795 6.31 -57.73 -10.02
C GLN A 795 6.79 -58.11 -8.61
N SER A 796 7.61 -59.16 -8.50
CA SER A 796 8.26 -59.54 -7.24
C SER A 796 7.28 -59.84 -6.08
N CYS A 797 6.06 -60.24 -6.41
CA CYS A 797 5.06 -60.62 -5.42
C CYS A 797 5.23 -62.08 -4.96
N VAL A 798 4.79 -62.39 -3.73
CA VAL A 798 4.90 -63.72 -3.11
C VAL A 798 3.56 -64.13 -2.52
N SER A 799 3.10 -65.35 -2.77
CA SER A 799 1.90 -65.92 -2.13
C SER A 799 2.22 -67.29 -1.55
N ASP A 800 1.99 -67.46 -0.25
CA ASP A 800 2.16 -68.71 0.51
C ASP A 800 0.88 -69.16 1.24
N GLY A 801 -0.18 -68.35 1.19
CA GLY A 801 -1.50 -68.70 1.68
C GLY A 801 -2.22 -69.77 0.83
N ALA A 802 -3.15 -70.51 1.43
CA ALA A 802 -3.92 -71.53 0.73
C ALA A 802 -4.99 -70.90 -0.18
N VAL A 803 -4.94 -71.15 -1.49
CA VAL A 803 -5.93 -70.71 -2.47
C VAL A 803 -6.90 -71.85 -2.78
N THR A 804 -8.21 -71.61 -2.67
CA THR A 804 -9.27 -72.62 -2.87
C THR A 804 -10.39 -72.07 -3.75
N GLU A 805 -10.62 -72.68 -4.91
CA GLU A 805 -11.76 -72.39 -5.79
C GLU A 805 -12.78 -73.52 -5.71
N VAL A 806 -14.08 -73.19 -5.64
CA VAL A 806 -15.16 -74.18 -5.43
C VAL A 806 -15.45 -75.00 -6.69
N THR A 807 -15.12 -74.49 -7.88
CA THR A 807 -15.48 -75.08 -9.17
C THR A 807 -14.34 -75.86 -9.86
N ASP A 808 -13.07 -75.66 -9.48
CA ASP A 808 -11.93 -76.37 -10.07
C ASP A 808 -10.96 -76.95 -9.02
N THR A 809 -10.42 -78.14 -9.30
CA THR A 809 -9.40 -78.80 -8.47
C THR A 809 -7.98 -78.39 -8.85
N ARG A 810 -7.83 -77.27 -9.57
CA ARG A 810 -6.54 -76.68 -9.95
C ARG A 810 -6.12 -75.61 -8.95
N ARG A 811 -4.89 -75.71 -8.44
CA ARG A 811 -4.27 -74.67 -7.60
C ARG A 811 -3.72 -73.58 -8.50
N GLU A 812 -4.51 -72.57 -8.82
CA GLU A 812 -3.97 -71.32 -9.36
C GLU A 812 -3.36 -70.53 -8.20
N THR A 813 -2.04 -70.31 -8.24
CA THR A 813 -1.27 -69.86 -7.08
C THR A 813 -1.08 -68.35 -7.01
N PHE A 814 -1.27 -67.62 -8.12
CA PHE A 814 -0.93 -66.19 -8.20
C PHE A 814 -2.03 -65.31 -8.81
N VAL A 815 -2.61 -65.69 -9.97
CA VAL A 815 -3.72 -64.98 -10.63
C VAL A 815 -4.84 -65.97 -10.97
N GLY A 816 -6.11 -65.58 -10.80
CA GLY A 816 -7.27 -66.44 -11.07
C GLY A 816 -7.90 -66.28 -12.48
N MET A 817 -7.85 -65.10 -13.09
CA MET A 817 -8.27 -64.90 -14.48
C MET A 817 -7.48 -63.82 -15.20
N GLU A 818 -7.03 -64.14 -16.42
CA GLU A 818 -6.27 -63.26 -17.32
C GLU A 818 -7.02 -63.14 -18.65
N GLN A 819 -7.48 -61.93 -19.02
CA GLN A 819 -8.20 -61.69 -20.28
C GLN A 819 -7.35 -61.05 -21.41
N LEU A 820 -6.13 -60.58 -21.14
CA LEU A 820 -5.26 -59.84 -22.08
C LEU A 820 -3.78 -60.23 -21.91
N ALA A 821 -2.86 -59.73 -22.75
CA ALA A 821 -1.43 -60.08 -22.70
C ALA A 821 -0.76 -59.48 -21.44
N PHE A 822 -0.53 -60.30 -20.42
CA PHE A 822 0.09 -59.89 -19.16
C PHE A 822 1.49 -60.47 -18.99
N LEU A 823 2.36 -59.75 -18.26
CA LEU A 823 3.69 -60.24 -17.88
C LEU A 823 3.71 -60.48 -16.37
N CYS A 824 3.76 -61.75 -15.96
CA CYS A 824 3.67 -62.15 -14.56
C CYS A 824 5.01 -62.74 -14.09
N ARG A 825 5.77 -62.03 -13.24
CA ARG A 825 7.03 -62.56 -12.69
C ARG A 825 6.87 -62.86 -11.20
N ALA A 826 6.61 -64.12 -10.89
CA ALA A 826 6.29 -64.59 -9.54
C ALA A 826 7.25 -65.69 -9.04
N ARG A 827 7.42 -65.80 -7.72
CA ARG A 827 8.17 -66.89 -7.07
C ARG A 827 7.23 -67.81 -6.28
N VAL A 828 7.11 -69.06 -6.71
CA VAL A 828 6.45 -70.14 -5.95
C VAL A 828 7.56 -71.06 -5.39
N ASP A 829 7.54 -71.37 -4.09
CA ASP A 829 8.44 -72.36 -3.46
C ASP A 829 9.95 -72.19 -3.78
N GLY A 830 10.41 -70.94 -3.87
CA GLY A 830 11.83 -70.63 -4.11
C GLY A 830 12.32 -70.86 -5.54
N ARG A 831 11.43 -71.03 -6.53
CA ARG A 831 11.78 -71.05 -7.96
C ARG A 831 11.07 -69.91 -8.70
N GLU A 832 11.81 -69.22 -9.58
CA GLU A 832 11.26 -68.20 -10.48
C GLU A 832 10.44 -68.87 -11.58
N ALA A 833 9.19 -68.43 -11.75
CA ALA A 833 8.39 -68.68 -12.94
C ALA A 833 8.20 -67.35 -13.68
N LEU A 834 8.43 -67.39 -14.99
CA LEU A 834 8.17 -66.32 -15.96
C LEU A 834 6.83 -66.58 -16.64
#